data_AF-A0A833DKA1-F1
#
_entry.id   AF-A0A833DKA1-F1
#
_cell.length_a   1.000
_cell.length_b   1.000
_cell.length_c   1.000
_cell.angle_alpha   90.00
_cell.angle_beta   90.00
_cell.angle_gamma   90.00
#
_symmetry.space_group_name_H-M   'P 1'
#
loop_
_entity.id
_entity.type
_entity.pdbx_description
1 polymer ?
#
loop_
_entity_poly.entity_id
_entity_poly.type
_entity_poly.pdbx_seq_one_letter_code
_entity_poly.pdbx_strand_id
1 'polypeptide(L)'
;MEERSIDIDQILGIGVILNHRISESTFKTIAMLNSPEVYVDTALKVNPHLTEEYAKRAISEGDSELAVKYLTMAIKGGKHELLRNYVDIKGQEATEFILEQLEENKPTDPSDYWRSESHFYDALSRTRAPDAAVVLIEHFCEKPNRYRRINLLEIGDSNSDDPLIRALGALSGARGHFDVKEMVTALVSTMDDYEPIEFLVQHYNDLYTIDPEETDTLFSEVIASGDYEKTKKFIRETMGINSSYYQHYLLKKDPDGIRKFLFNDEPGLRLMGTSMGKSTDIGTELEEYVFAMSFLDTEESVREGATELMNEKGISQLTNIFNSDGDLSFNLPGGIEALERLIGFEETRFLPIILSHVYVNDVKEKVVVLLKKLNPDNKQTIEMLFQIAIEKIGGNSTENVIRIALEIDTELSCKIIKNMKIAPAVYEDIMGLIFQMSFTDSEKYTREGVTKLVKSMEVSKIKNIFDNDKPTFNYWWESRSWNTNTPFPESRLLENLKRLIDYEDSPFIPLIMKHIHLFDDLKKPFLACLKKFNPDNEQLIEMLFKIAVEDAPQDKAKNAARITLDINKQKSYDRIKNMMKMTTGKDRGDRKQSVNRRLMFIEIFGEMATPEDIPYLQELMKKDRSPRVKRKLVRMIMDTQKQINN
;
A
#
# COMPACT_ATOMS: atom_id res chain seq x y z
N MET A 1 -50.61 -49.58 64.95
CA MET A 1 -50.24 -48.80 63.76
C MET A 1 -49.94 -47.40 64.28
N GLU A 2 -48.67 -47.03 64.39
CA GLU A 2 -48.26 -45.67 64.76
C GLU A 2 -48.24 -44.82 63.48
N GLU A 3 -49.18 -43.87 63.38
CA GLU A 3 -49.09 -42.78 62.41
C GLU A 3 -47.96 -41.85 62.83
N ARG A 4 -46.84 -41.87 62.10
CA ARG A 4 -45.82 -40.82 62.19
C ARG A 4 -46.39 -39.53 61.60
N SER A 5 -46.95 -38.65 62.42
CA SER A 5 -47.32 -37.30 61.99
C SER A 5 -46.04 -36.54 61.62
N ILE A 6 -45.94 -36.05 60.38
CA ILE A 6 -44.86 -35.17 59.96
C ILE A 6 -44.99 -33.87 60.78
N ASP A 7 -43.91 -33.49 61.46
CA ASP A 7 -43.83 -32.27 62.28
C ASP A 7 -43.91 -31.04 61.36
N ILE A 8 -44.64 -30.00 61.78
CA ILE A 8 -44.80 -28.77 61.00
C ILE A 8 -43.44 -28.08 60.77
N ASP A 9 -42.51 -28.20 61.71
CA ASP A 9 -41.14 -27.71 61.58
C ASP A 9 -40.36 -28.47 60.49
N GLN A 10 -40.63 -29.77 60.30
CA GLN A 10 -40.04 -30.55 59.20
C GLN A 10 -40.59 -30.11 57.84
N ILE A 11 -41.90 -29.82 57.74
CA ILE A 11 -42.53 -29.35 56.50
C ILE A 11 -41.98 -27.97 56.12
N LEU A 12 -41.93 -27.05 57.09
CA LEU A 12 -41.40 -25.70 56.88
C LEU A 12 -39.89 -25.72 56.57
N GLY A 13 -39.12 -26.56 57.26
CA GLY A 13 -37.69 -26.75 57.02
C GLY A 13 -37.36 -27.31 55.62
N ILE A 14 -38.08 -28.34 55.16
CA ILE A 14 -37.97 -28.84 53.77
C ILE A 14 -38.37 -27.75 52.77
N GLY A 15 -39.40 -26.96 53.10
CA GLY A 15 -39.81 -25.81 52.33
C GLY A 15 -38.67 -24.80 52.14
N VAL A 16 -37.94 -24.46 53.21
CA VAL A 16 -36.77 -23.57 53.15
C VAL A 16 -35.65 -24.18 52.29
N ILE A 17 -35.38 -25.47 52.43
CA ILE A 17 -34.36 -26.19 51.66
C ILE A 17 -34.65 -26.14 50.15
N LEU A 18 -35.91 -26.38 49.75
CA LEU A 18 -36.30 -26.50 48.34
C LEU A 18 -36.75 -25.18 47.69
N ASN A 19 -36.82 -24.08 48.45
CA ASN A 19 -37.38 -22.84 47.92
C ASN A 19 -36.41 -22.12 46.98
N HIS A 20 -36.78 -22.04 45.69
CA HIS A 20 -36.00 -21.30 44.70
C HIS A 20 -36.21 -19.77 44.75
N ARG A 21 -37.25 -19.28 45.43
CA ARG A 21 -37.54 -17.84 45.54
C ARG A 21 -37.43 -17.36 46.98
N ILE A 22 -36.28 -16.81 47.31
CA ILE A 22 -35.98 -16.28 48.63
C ILE A 22 -36.53 -14.84 48.73
N SER A 23 -37.25 -14.55 49.80
CA SER A 23 -37.83 -13.24 50.08
C SER A 23 -37.87 -12.99 51.59
N GLU A 24 -38.30 -11.80 52.00
CA GLU A 24 -38.46 -11.47 53.42
C GLU A 24 -39.42 -12.42 54.14
N SER A 25 -40.41 -12.98 53.44
CA SER A 25 -41.28 -14.00 54.03
C SER A 25 -40.54 -15.31 54.30
N THR A 26 -39.56 -15.68 53.49
CA THR A 26 -38.72 -16.86 53.73
C THR A 26 -37.92 -16.71 55.03
N PHE A 27 -37.33 -15.54 55.26
CA PHE A 27 -36.61 -15.25 56.50
C PHE A 27 -37.52 -15.20 57.73
N LYS A 28 -38.75 -14.68 57.57
CA LYS A 28 -39.78 -14.76 58.63
C LYS A 28 -40.15 -16.20 58.95
N THR A 29 -40.33 -17.06 57.93
CA THR A 29 -40.60 -18.49 58.13
C THR A 29 -39.44 -19.18 58.86
N ILE A 30 -38.19 -18.87 58.50
CA ILE A 30 -37.01 -19.37 59.22
C ILE A 30 -37.07 -18.95 60.69
N ALA A 31 -37.39 -17.69 60.99
CA ALA A 31 -37.50 -17.19 62.36
C ALA A 31 -38.65 -17.81 63.18
N MET A 32 -39.60 -18.50 62.54
CA MET A 32 -40.73 -19.17 63.20
C MET A 32 -40.43 -20.64 63.57
N LEU A 33 -39.33 -21.21 63.10
CA LEU A 33 -38.91 -22.58 63.45
C LEU A 33 -38.38 -22.63 64.89
N ASN A 34 -38.60 -23.75 65.59
CA ASN A 34 -38.08 -23.92 66.96
C ASN A 34 -36.57 -24.22 67.02
N SER A 35 -35.99 -24.71 65.92
CA SER A 35 -34.54 -24.99 65.78
C SER A 35 -34.10 -24.71 64.34
N PRO A 36 -34.13 -23.43 63.91
CA PRO A 36 -33.88 -23.03 62.52
C PRO A 36 -32.48 -23.42 62.05
N GLU A 37 -31.50 -23.47 62.95
CA GLU A 37 -30.10 -23.70 62.64
C GLU A 37 -29.90 -25.01 61.86
N VAL A 38 -30.60 -26.08 62.26
CA VAL A 38 -30.50 -27.41 61.62
C VAL A 38 -30.96 -27.37 60.16
N TYR A 39 -32.04 -26.65 59.88
CA TYR A 39 -32.60 -26.55 58.54
C TYR A 39 -31.87 -25.53 57.68
N VAL A 40 -31.43 -24.41 58.27
CA VAL A 40 -30.65 -23.38 57.58
C VAL A 40 -29.27 -23.91 57.19
N ASP A 41 -28.55 -24.60 58.09
CA ASP A 41 -27.24 -25.18 57.77
C ASP A 41 -27.33 -26.22 56.66
N THR A 42 -28.42 -27.00 56.62
CA THR A 42 -28.69 -27.95 55.56
C THR A 42 -29.06 -27.23 54.26
N ALA A 43 -29.94 -26.24 54.32
CA ALA A 43 -30.40 -25.47 53.17
C ALA A 43 -29.25 -24.70 52.51
N LEU A 44 -28.36 -24.07 53.28
CA LEU A 44 -27.22 -23.33 52.76
C LEU A 44 -26.25 -24.20 51.93
N LYS A 45 -26.18 -25.51 52.21
CA LYS A 45 -25.34 -26.46 51.46
C LYS A 45 -25.93 -26.89 50.13
N VAL A 46 -27.25 -26.79 49.95
CA VAL A 46 -27.96 -27.35 48.79
C VAL A 46 -28.81 -26.32 48.03
N ASN A 47 -28.99 -25.13 48.59
CA ASN A 47 -29.80 -24.04 48.02
C ASN A 47 -28.94 -22.78 47.84
N PRO A 48 -28.31 -22.60 46.66
CA PRO A 48 -27.44 -21.45 46.41
C PRO A 48 -28.18 -20.11 46.44
N HIS A 49 -29.50 -20.07 46.23
CA HIS A 49 -30.28 -18.83 46.31
C HIS A 49 -30.43 -18.34 47.76
N LEU A 50 -30.60 -19.27 48.71
CA LEU A 50 -30.65 -18.92 50.12
C LEU A 50 -29.28 -18.39 50.57
N THR A 51 -28.22 -19.08 50.15
CA THR A 51 -26.84 -18.70 50.46
C THR A 51 -26.47 -17.34 49.88
N GLU A 52 -26.90 -17.04 48.65
CA GLU A 52 -26.73 -15.72 48.02
C GLU A 52 -27.37 -14.60 48.87
N GLU A 53 -28.60 -14.78 49.35
CA GLU A 53 -29.28 -13.75 50.14
C GLU A 53 -28.65 -13.58 51.54
N TYR A 54 -28.16 -14.66 52.15
CA TYR A 54 -27.38 -14.58 53.39
C TYR A 54 -26.04 -13.86 53.18
N ALA A 55 -25.36 -14.10 52.05
CA ALA A 55 -24.15 -13.36 51.68
C ALA A 55 -24.44 -11.85 51.54
N LYS A 56 -25.49 -11.46 50.82
CA LYS A 56 -25.89 -10.05 50.67
C LYS A 56 -26.19 -9.38 52.00
N ARG A 57 -26.87 -10.08 52.91
CA ARG A 57 -27.15 -9.58 54.27
C ARG A 57 -25.86 -9.38 55.06
N ALA A 58 -24.98 -10.36 55.09
CA ALA A 58 -23.69 -10.26 55.79
C ALA A 58 -22.83 -9.09 55.25
N ILE A 59 -22.81 -8.88 53.93
CA ILE A 59 -22.15 -7.71 53.32
C ILE A 59 -22.79 -6.40 53.79
N SER A 60 -24.13 -6.31 53.81
CA SER A 60 -24.83 -5.10 54.24
C SER A 60 -24.65 -4.79 55.73
N GLU A 61 -24.41 -5.82 56.53
CA GLU A 61 -24.16 -5.73 57.97
C GLU A 61 -22.67 -5.45 58.29
N GLY A 62 -21.79 -5.53 57.28
CA GLY A 62 -20.35 -5.31 57.43
C GLY A 62 -19.61 -6.49 58.07
N ASP A 63 -20.21 -7.67 58.13
CA ASP A 63 -19.58 -8.89 58.65
C ASP A 63 -18.82 -9.61 57.52
N SER A 64 -17.56 -9.23 57.33
CA SER A 64 -16.70 -9.76 56.27
C SER A 64 -16.43 -11.26 56.40
N GLU A 65 -16.34 -11.80 57.61
CA GLU A 65 -16.05 -13.23 57.83
C GLU A 65 -17.25 -14.08 57.42
N LEU A 66 -18.44 -13.67 57.86
CA LEU A 66 -19.69 -14.34 57.51
C LEU A 66 -20.03 -14.17 56.02
N ALA A 67 -19.76 -12.99 55.46
CA ALA A 67 -19.91 -12.73 54.03
C ALA A 67 -19.02 -13.65 53.20
N VAL A 68 -17.74 -13.79 53.53
CA VAL A 68 -16.81 -14.71 52.84
C VAL A 68 -17.33 -16.13 52.89
N LYS A 69 -17.73 -16.62 54.07
CA LYS A 69 -18.28 -17.98 54.23
C LYS A 69 -19.46 -18.24 53.29
N TYR A 70 -20.43 -17.33 53.26
CA TYR A 70 -21.62 -17.50 52.42
C TYR A 70 -21.33 -17.28 50.93
N LEU A 71 -20.46 -16.33 50.57
CA LEU A 71 -20.02 -16.14 49.19
C LEU A 71 -19.34 -17.40 48.64
N THR A 72 -18.40 -17.99 49.39
CA THR A 72 -17.74 -19.24 48.99
C THR A 72 -18.74 -20.36 48.75
N MET A 73 -19.70 -20.54 49.66
CA MET A 73 -20.74 -21.57 49.51
C MET A 73 -21.65 -21.31 48.30
N ALA A 74 -22.04 -20.05 48.05
CA ALA A 74 -22.90 -19.69 46.93
C ALA A 74 -22.17 -19.87 45.58
N ILE A 75 -20.91 -19.44 45.50
CA ILE A 75 -20.07 -19.56 44.30
C ILE A 75 -19.86 -21.03 43.93
N LYS A 76 -19.49 -21.90 44.91
CA LYS A 76 -19.41 -23.36 44.69
C LYS A 76 -20.75 -23.97 44.26
N GLY A 77 -21.86 -23.33 44.59
CA GLY A 77 -23.21 -23.69 44.15
C GLY A 77 -23.62 -23.12 42.78
N GLY A 78 -22.70 -22.49 42.03
CA GLY A 78 -22.93 -21.98 40.67
C GLY A 78 -23.28 -20.49 40.58
N LYS A 79 -23.16 -19.73 41.68
CA LYS A 79 -23.47 -18.28 41.72
C LYS A 79 -22.25 -17.42 41.37
N HIS A 80 -21.72 -17.60 40.16
CA HIS A 80 -20.49 -16.95 39.72
C HIS A 80 -20.62 -15.42 39.61
N GLU A 81 -21.83 -14.87 39.50
CA GLU A 81 -22.08 -13.43 39.54
C GLU A 81 -21.62 -12.77 40.85
N LEU A 82 -21.44 -13.55 41.92
CA LEU A 82 -20.98 -13.08 43.23
C LEU A 82 -19.44 -13.03 43.37
N LEU A 83 -18.69 -13.51 42.38
CA LEU A 83 -17.21 -13.50 42.42
C LEU A 83 -16.66 -12.09 42.64
N ARG A 84 -17.31 -11.07 42.08
CA ARG A 84 -16.92 -9.67 42.28
C ARG A 84 -17.01 -9.26 43.74
N ASN A 85 -18.12 -9.58 44.42
CA ASN A 85 -18.28 -9.30 45.85
C ASN A 85 -17.24 -10.04 46.69
N TYR A 86 -16.86 -11.25 46.27
CA TYR A 86 -15.81 -12.01 46.94
C TYR A 86 -14.44 -11.32 46.82
N VAL A 87 -14.09 -10.83 45.62
CA VAL A 87 -12.87 -10.06 45.39
C VAL A 87 -12.87 -8.74 46.17
N ASP A 88 -14.01 -8.03 46.23
CA ASP A 88 -14.10 -6.77 46.97
C ASP A 88 -13.77 -6.92 48.48
N ILE A 89 -13.93 -8.13 49.05
CA ILE A 89 -13.61 -8.44 50.45
C ILE A 89 -12.21 -9.03 50.60
N LYS A 90 -11.82 -9.95 49.71
CA LYS A 90 -10.58 -10.73 49.82
C LYS A 90 -9.37 -10.12 49.11
N GLY A 91 -9.58 -9.21 48.16
CA GLY A 91 -8.51 -8.63 47.34
C GLY A 91 -7.72 -9.70 46.59
N GLN A 92 -6.39 -9.68 46.72
CA GLN A 92 -5.49 -10.63 46.07
C GLN A 92 -5.68 -12.07 46.54
N GLU A 93 -6.06 -12.30 47.81
CA GLU A 93 -6.29 -13.66 48.35
C GLU A 93 -7.43 -14.40 47.63
N ALA A 94 -8.26 -13.68 46.87
CA ALA A 94 -9.33 -14.29 46.11
C ALA A 94 -8.83 -15.15 44.94
N THR A 95 -7.63 -14.89 44.42
CA THR A 95 -7.15 -15.48 43.15
C THR A 95 -7.11 -17.00 43.16
N GLU A 96 -6.54 -17.63 44.21
CA GLU A 96 -6.44 -19.08 44.29
C GLU A 96 -7.81 -19.76 44.20
N PHE A 97 -8.78 -19.25 44.96
CA PHE A 97 -10.15 -19.75 44.94
C PHE A 97 -10.83 -19.56 43.57
N ILE A 98 -10.63 -18.41 42.92
CA ILE A 98 -11.23 -18.15 41.60
C ILE A 98 -10.65 -19.08 40.55
N LEU A 99 -9.33 -19.34 40.58
CA LEU A 99 -8.67 -20.26 39.65
C LEU A 99 -9.10 -21.72 39.87
N GLU A 100 -9.21 -22.17 41.13
CA GLU A 100 -9.76 -23.49 41.48
C GLU A 100 -11.16 -23.66 40.88
N GLN A 101 -12.03 -22.67 41.09
CA GLN A 101 -13.41 -22.72 40.59
C GLN A 101 -13.49 -22.59 39.06
N LEU A 102 -12.60 -21.83 38.42
CA LEU A 102 -12.54 -21.76 36.96
C LEU A 102 -12.19 -23.12 36.36
N GLU A 103 -11.21 -23.83 36.92
CA GLU A 103 -10.80 -25.16 36.46
C GLU A 103 -11.91 -26.19 36.64
N GLU A 104 -12.59 -26.21 37.80
CA GLU A 104 -13.71 -27.12 38.07
C GLU A 104 -14.91 -26.90 37.15
N ASN A 105 -15.08 -25.67 36.64
CA ASN A 105 -16.24 -25.27 35.84
C ASN A 105 -15.92 -25.06 34.35
N LYS A 106 -14.75 -25.51 33.87
CA LYS A 106 -14.39 -25.45 32.44
C LYS A 106 -15.45 -26.20 31.61
N PRO A 107 -16.13 -25.53 30.66
CA PRO A 107 -17.16 -26.15 29.85
C PRO A 107 -16.55 -27.24 28.94
N THR A 108 -17.27 -28.35 28.79
CA THR A 108 -16.86 -29.47 27.93
C THR A 108 -17.05 -29.17 26.44
N ASP A 109 -17.85 -28.17 26.08
CA ASP A 109 -18.07 -27.70 24.71
C ASP A 109 -17.46 -26.27 24.51
N PRO A 110 -16.52 -26.09 23.57
CA PRO A 110 -15.90 -24.79 23.26
C PRO A 110 -16.88 -23.68 22.86
N SER A 111 -18.11 -24.00 22.45
CA SER A 111 -19.10 -23.01 22.02
C SER A 111 -19.81 -22.28 23.19
N ASP A 112 -19.79 -22.84 24.40
CA ASP A 112 -20.39 -22.27 25.62
C ASP A 112 -19.41 -21.42 26.46
N TYR A 113 -18.14 -21.32 26.03
CA TYR A 113 -17.05 -20.60 26.71
C TYR A 113 -17.40 -19.15 27.08
N TRP A 114 -18.07 -18.42 26.19
CA TRP A 114 -18.19 -16.95 26.33
C TRP A 114 -19.15 -16.46 27.41
N ARG A 115 -20.14 -17.28 27.82
CA ARG A 115 -21.14 -16.87 28.82
C ARG A 115 -20.85 -17.42 30.22
N SER A 116 -20.16 -18.55 30.32
CA SER A 116 -19.88 -19.21 31.59
C SER A 116 -18.65 -18.64 32.29
N GLU A 117 -17.60 -18.30 31.53
CA GLU A 117 -16.31 -17.88 32.10
C GLU A 117 -16.15 -16.37 32.29
N SER A 118 -17.06 -15.55 31.75
CA SER A 118 -16.91 -14.08 31.77
C SER A 118 -16.84 -13.51 33.18
N HIS A 119 -17.58 -14.11 34.14
CA HIS A 119 -17.56 -13.69 35.54
C HIS A 119 -16.22 -14.00 36.23
N PHE A 120 -15.54 -15.08 35.84
CA PHE A 120 -14.24 -15.45 36.39
C PHE A 120 -13.16 -14.48 35.93
N TYR A 121 -13.07 -14.21 34.63
CA TYR A 121 -12.04 -13.29 34.13
C TYR A 121 -12.26 -11.83 34.55
N ASP A 122 -13.53 -11.37 34.67
CA ASP A 122 -13.84 -10.07 35.28
C ASP A 122 -13.39 -10.03 36.75
N ALA A 123 -13.67 -11.07 37.52
CA ALA A 123 -13.24 -11.15 38.92
C ALA A 123 -11.71 -11.22 39.06
N LEU A 124 -11.03 -12.05 38.27
CA LEU A 124 -9.56 -12.14 38.21
C LEU A 124 -8.95 -10.76 37.91
N SER A 125 -9.53 -10.00 36.99
CA SER A 125 -9.01 -8.67 36.67
C SER A 125 -9.07 -7.67 37.82
N ARG A 126 -9.89 -7.93 38.84
CA ARG A 126 -10.04 -7.05 40.01
C ARG A 126 -9.12 -7.43 41.16
N THR A 127 -8.50 -8.61 41.13
CA THR A 127 -7.69 -9.08 42.27
C THR A 127 -6.36 -8.36 42.37
N ARG A 128 -5.84 -7.85 41.24
CA ARG A 128 -4.48 -7.28 41.13
C ARG A 128 -3.39 -8.27 41.57
N ALA A 129 -3.63 -9.57 41.43
CA ALA A 129 -2.67 -10.61 41.75
C ALA A 129 -1.84 -11.01 40.51
N PRO A 130 -0.52 -11.27 40.64
CA PRO A 130 0.32 -11.66 39.50
C PRO A 130 -0.15 -12.94 38.81
N ASP A 131 -0.54 -13.96 39.58
CA ASP A 131 -1.05 -15.22 39.01
C ASP A 131 -2.31 -15.03 38.18
N ALA A 132 -3.20 -14.10 38.60
CA ALA A 132 -4.37 -13.74 37.83
C ALA A 132 -3.99 -13.00 36.53
N ALA A 133 -2.94 -12.18 36.56
CA ALA A 133 -2.45 -11.47 35.37
C ALA A 133 -1.90 -12.43 34.32
N VAL A 134 -1.14 -13.46 34.70
CA VAL A 134 -0.64 -14.49 33.78
C VAL A 134 -1.80 -15.16 33.04
N VAL A 135 -2.82 -15.61 33.76
CA VAL A 135 -4.01 -16.25 33.18
C VAL A 135 -4.77 -15.31 32.23
N LEU A 136 -4.87 -14.02 32.56
CA LEU A 136 -5.49 -13.03 31.69
C LEU A 136 -4.69 -12.76 30.41
N ILE A 137 -3.36 -12.80 30.49
CA ILE A 137 -2.46 -12.68 29.33
C ILE A 137 -2.63 -13.89 28.41
N GLU A 138 -2.54 -15.10 28.95
CA GLU A 138 -2.80 -16.35 28.20
C GLU A 138 -4.14 -16.28 27.48
N HIS A 139 -5.20 -15.93 28.23
CA HIS A 139 -6.54 -15.79 27.68
C HIS A 139 -6.58 -14.72 26.59
N PHE A 140 -5.89 -13.59 26.73
CA PHE A 140 -5.86 -12.57 25.67
C PHE A 140 -5.19 -13.09 24.39
N CYS A 141 -4.06 -13.78 24.51
CA CYS A 141 -3.29 -14.33 23.38
C CYS A 141 -4.08 -15.36 22.56
N GLU A 142 -4.91 -16.20 23.19
CA GLU A 142 -5.74 -17.18 22.47
C GLU A 142 -6.69 -16.53 21.43
N LYS A 143 -7.29 -15.38 21.77
CA LYS A 143 -8.25 -14.68 20.90
C LYS A 143 -8.47 -13.23 21.32
N PRO A 144 -7.65 -12.29 20.83
CA PRO A 144 -7.74 -10.88 21.18
C PRO A 144 -9.13 -10.30 20.87
N ASN A 145 -9.79 -9.74 21.89
CA ASN A 145 -11.07 -9.05 21.72
C ASN A 145 -11.25 -7.95 22.78
N ARG A 146 -12.31 -7.16 22.61
CA ARG A 146 -12.59 -6.00 23.47
C ARG A 146 -12.70 -6.35 24.96
N TYR A 147 -13.38 -7.46 25.32
CA TYR A 147 -13.58 -7.82 26.72
C TYR A 147 -12.28 -8.26 27.38
N ARG A 148 -11.47 -9.06 26.68
CA ARG A 148 -10.16 -9.50 27.19
C ARG A 148 -9.18 -8.34 27.38
N ARG A 149 -9.24 -7.32 26.50
CA ARG A 149 -8.49 -6.07 26.71
C ARG A 149 -8.91 -5.34 27.97
N ILE A 150 -10.22 -5.23 28.22
CA ILE A 150 -10.74 -4.56 29.43
C ILE A 150 -10.21 -5.26 30.69
N ASN A 151 -10.19 -6.59 30.71
CA ASN A 151 -9.67 -7.34 31.85
C ASN A 151 -8.19 -7.07 32.10
N LEU A 152 -7.36 -7.00 31.05
CA LEU A 152 -5.95 -6.62 31.18
C LEU A 152 -5.76 -5.16 31.65
N LEU A 153 -6.62 -4.25 31.21
CA LEU A 153 -6.58 -2.85 31.66
C LEU A 153 -7.03 -2.68 33.12
N GLU A 154 -8.04 -3.45 33.55
CA GLU A 154 -8.57 -3.39 34.93
C GLU A 154 -7.56 -3.96 35.94
N ILE A 155 -6.82 -5.01 35.56
CA ILE A 155 -5.80 -5.59 36.45
C ILE A 155 -4.52 -4.76 36.53
N GLY A 156 -4.18 -4.04 35.46
CA GLY A 156 -2.98 -3.21 35.38
C GLY A 156 -3.02 -2.01 36.31
N ASP A 157 -1.93 -1.77 37.02
CA ASP A 157 -1.77 -0.59 37.90
C ASP A 157 -0.34 -0.06 37.80
N SER A 158 -0.16 1.10 37.18
CA SER A 158 1.16 1.73 36.99
C SER A 158 1.90 2.06 38.28
N ASN A 159 1.19 2.09 39.42
CA ASN A 159 1.76 2.33 40.75
C ASN A 159 2.02 1.03 41.54
N SER A 160 1.79 -0.14 40.93
CA SER A 160 2.05 -1.42 41.58
C SER A 160 3.54 -1.66 41.79
N ASP A 161 3.90 -2.19 42.97
CA ASP A 161 5.24 -2.70 43.25
C ASP A 161 5.54 -3.96 42.41
N ASP A 162 4.51 -4.73 42.06
CA ASP A 162 4.64 -5.90 41.20
C ASP A 162 4.94 -5.52 39.73
N PRO A 163 6.05 -6.02 39.14
CA PRO A 163 6.45 -5.66 37.78
C PRO A 163 5.45 -6.02 36.68
N LEU A 164 4.78 -7.18 36.79
CA LEU A 164 3.83 -7.66 35.78
C LEU A 164 2.58 -6.78 35.78
N ILE A 165 2.03 -6.51 36.96
CA ILE A 165 0.87 -5.62 37.14
C ILE A 165 1.21 -4.19 36.70
N ARG A 166 2.41 -3.71 37.04
CA ARG A 166 2.88 -2.38 36.64
C ARG A 166 3.01 -2.24 35.13
N ALA A 167 3.54 -3.27 34.47
CA ALA A 167 3.69 -3.30 33.02
C ALA A 167 2.35 -3.31 32.28
N LEU A 168 1.37 -4.08 32.76
CA LEU A 168 0.00 -4.04 32.25
C LEU A 168 -0.65 -2.67 32.47
N GLY A 169 -0.33 -1.99 33.57
CA GLY A 169 -0.75 -0.61 33.82
C GLY A 169 -0.30 0.38 32.74
N ALA A 170 0.84 0.16 32.09
CA ALA A 170 1.33 1.00 30.99
C ALA A 170 0.44 0.95 29.74
N LEU A 171 -0.37 -0.10 29.56
CA LEU A 171 -1.31 -0.25 28.44
C LEU A 171 -2.50 0.72 28.52
N SER A 172 -2.77 1.28 29.70
CA SER A 172 -3.85 2.26 29.89
C SER A 172 -3.70 3.53 29.03
N GLY A 173 -2.46 3.84 28.60
CA GLY A 173 -2.17 4.92 27.65
C GLY A 173 -2.66 4.66 26.21
N ALA A 174 -2.93 3.40 25.82
CA ALA A 174 -3.24 3.00 24.45
C ALA A 174 -4.70 3.27 23.99
N ARG A 175 -5.42 4.22 24.63
CA ARG A 175 -6.82 4.59 24.31
C ARG A 175 -7.80 3.41 24.15
N GLY A 176 -7.55 2.30 24.86
CA GLY A 176 -8.42 1.12 24.89
C GLY A 176 -8.34 0.17 23.68
N HIS A 177 -7.39 0.38 22.76
CA HIS A 177 -7.21 -0.46 21.58
C HIS A 177 -5.76 -0.85 21.40
N PHE A 178 -5.38 -1.99 22.01
CA PHE A 178 -4.07 -2.60 21.81
C PHE A 178 -4.16 -4.04 21.30
N ASP A 179 -3.09 -4.50 20.64
CA ASP A 179 -2.92 -5.88 20.21
C ASP A 179 -1.91 -6.64 21.09
N VAL A 180 -1.65 -7.90 20.77
CA VAL A 180 -0.68 -8.73 21.52
C VAL A 180 0.72 -8.13 21.44
N LYS A 181 1.07 -7.50 20.32
CA LYS A 181 2.37 -6.88 20.09
C LYS A 181 2.61 -5.70 21.04
N GLU A 182 1.65 -4.82 21.17
CA GLU A 182 1.71 -3.70 22.12
C GLU A 182 1.74 -4.21 23.57
N MET A 183 0.98 -5.25 23.89
CA MET A 183 1.03 -5.90 25.21
C MET A 183 2.42 -6.46 25.52
N VAL A 184 3.01 -7.26 24.64
CA VAL A 184 4.36 -7.83 24.86
C VAL A 184 5.40 -6.73 24.97
N THR A 185 5.29 -5.68 24.16
CA THR A 185 6.22 -4.54 24.24
C THR A 185 6.08 -3.82 25.59
N ALA A 186 4.86 -3.60 26.08
CA ALA A 186 4.62 -3.00 27.39
C ALA A 186 5.24 -3.84 28.52
N LEU A 187 5.01 -5.16 28.50
CA LEU A 187 5.60 -6.15 29.41
C LEU A 187 7.13 -6.03 29.43
N VAL A 188 7.75 -6.22 28.26
CA VAL A 188 9.21 -6.21 28.09
C VAL A 188 9.84 -4.85 28.42
N SER A 189 9.14 -3.75 28.18
CA SER A 189 9.67 -2.40 28.47
C SER A 189 9.71 -2.08 29.96
N THR A 190 8.93 -2.77 30.79
CA THR A 190 8.68 -2.40 32.19
C THR A 190 9.16 -3.45 33.19
N MET A 191 9.17 -4.72 32.79
CA MET A 191 9.61 -5.86 33.60
C MET A 191 11.12 -6.05 33.48
N ASP A 192 11.75 -6.49 34.56
CA ASP A 192 13.16 -6.90 34.61
C ASP A 192 13.31 -8.42 34.87
N ASP A 193 12.22 -9.07 35.28
CA ASP A 193 12.09 -10.52 35.42
C ASP A 193 11.00 -10.98 34.46
N TYR A 194 11.34 -11.92 33.59
CA TYR A 194 10.46 -12.40 32.53
C TYR A 194 9.97 -13.83 32.72
N GLU A 195 10.36 -14.51 33.82
CA GLU A 195 9.87 -15.86 34.15
C GLU A 195 8.33 -15.98 34.02
N PRO A 196 7.52 -15.01 34.49
CA PRO A 196 6.06 -15.10 34.40
C PRO A 196 5.50 -15.06 32.97
N ILE A 197 6.30 -14.65 31.99
CA ILE A 197 5.86 -14.47 30.59
C ILE A 197 6.65 -15.34 29.61
N GLU A 198 7.50 -16.26 30.08
CA GLU A 198 8.27 -17.17 29.23
C GLU A 198 7.39 -18.00 28.29
N PHE A 199 6.17 -18.34 28.73
CA PHE A 199 5.20 -19.07 27.91
C PHE A 199 4.85 -18.33 26.61
N LEU A 200 4.97 -17.00 26.56
CA LEU A 200 4.69 -16.20 25.36
C LEU A 200 5.66 -16.51 24.22
N VAL A 201 6.86 -17.03 24.50
CA VAL A 201 7.83 -17.42 23.46
C VAL A 201 7.22 -18.45 22.52
N GLN A 202 6.34 -19.33 23.02
CA GLN A 202 5.71 -20.38 22.21
C GLN A 202 4.55 -19.88 21.34
N HIS A 203 4.00 -18.70 21.65
CA HIS A 203 2.79 -18.15 21.01
C HIS A 203 3.05 -16.94 20.12
N TYR A 204 4.29 -16.46 20.06
CA TYR A 204 4.64 -15.19 19.41
C TYR A 204 4.55 -15.26 17.87
N ASN A 205 4.83 -16.42 17.27
CA ASN A 205 4.85 -16.64 15.81
C ASN A 205 3.51 -16.47 15.08
N ASP A 206 2.38 -16.75 15.73
CA ASP A 206 1.07 -16.80 15.04
C ASP A 206 0.51 -15.40 14.68
N LEU A 207 1.31 -14.33 14.87
CA LEU A 207 0.81 -12.96 15.01
C LEU A 207 1.46 -11.93 14.05
N TYR A 208 2.35 -12.32 13.12
CA TYR A 208 3.21 -11.38 12.38
C TYR A 208 3.06 -11.29 10.84
N THR A 209 3.38 -10.09 10.32
CA THR A 209 3.69 -9.77 8.91
C THR A 209 5.18 -9.44 8.67
N ILE A 210 6.01 -9.45 9.72
CA ILE A 210 7.49 -9.41 9.65
C ILE A 210 7.98 -10.85 9.52
N ASP A 211 9.19 -11.09 9.01
CA ASP A 211 9.79 -12.42 8.97
C ASP A 211 9.72 -13.06 10.38
N PRO A 212 8.91 -14.12 10.58
CA PRO A 212 8.66 -14.70 11.90
C PRO A 212 9.96 -15.12 12.61
N GLU A 213 10.99 -15.51 11.86
CA GLU A 213 12.25 -15.99 12.42
C GLU A 213 13.06 -14.89 13.17
N GLU A 214 13.03 -13.63 12.71
CA GLU A 214 13.86 -12.58 13.29
C GLU A 214 13.29 -12.03 14.61
N THR A 215 11.97 -11.87 14.70
CA THR A 215 11.34 -11.27 15.90
C THR A 215 11.26 -12.26 17.06
N ASP A 216 11.06 -13.55 16.77
CA ASP A 216 11.16 -14.64 17.75
C ASP A 216 12.55 -14.75 18.37
N THR A 217 13.58 -14.61 17.53
CA THR A 217 14.97 -14.63 17.99
C THR A 217 15.22 -13.45 18.92
N LEU A 218 14.77 -12.25 18.55
CA LEU A 218 14.90 -11.06 19.40
C LEU A 218 14.14 -11.19 20.72
N PHE A 219 12.89 -11.67 20.70
CA PHE A 219 12.11 -11.86 21.91
C PHE A 219 12.75 -12.92 22.82
N SER A 220 13.13 -14.07 22.27
CA SER A 220 13.81 -15.14 23.02
C SER A 220 15.14 -14.65 23.62
N GLU A 221 15.88 -13.84 22.88
CA GLU A 221 17.12 -13.23 23.37
C GLU A 221 16.89 -12.25 24.51
N VAL A 222 15.80 -11.48 24.49
CA VAL A 222 15.41 -10.58 25.57
C VAL A 222 15.06 -11.35 26.83
N ILE A 223 14.21 -12.37 26.70
CA ILE A 223 13.80 -13.22 27.83
C ILE A 223 15.03 -13.92 28.44
N ALA A 224 15.95 -14.40 27.61
CA ALA A 224 17.13 -15.14 28.06
C ALA A 224 18.21 -14.29 28.75
N SER A 225 18.33 -12.98 28.45
CA SER A 225 19.42 -12.17 29.02
C SER A 225 18.99 -10.91 29.78
N GLY A 226 17.77 -10.41 29.58
CA GLY A 226 17.32 -9.13 30.13
C GLY A 226 18.27 -7.97 29.88
N ASP A 227 18.98 -8.03 28.76
CA ASP A 227 20.03 -7.07 28.42
C ASP A 227 19.39 -5.81 27.85
N TYR A 228 19.79 -4.65 28.38
CA TYR A 228 19.24 -3.36 27.98
C TYR A 228 19.32 -3.12 26.47
N GLU A 229 20.44 -3.47 25.83
CA GLU A 229 20.64 -3.24 24.39
C GLU A 229 19.75 -4.17 23.56
N LYS A 230 19.56 -5.42 24.01
CA LYS A 230 18.63 -6.35 23.36
C LYS A 230 17.17 -5.94 23.51
N THR A 231 16.75 -5.55 24.72
CA THR A 231 15.40 -5.06 24.98
C THR A 231 15.12 -3.78 24.18
N LYS A 232 16.07 -2.84 24.16
CA LYS A 232 15.99 -1.64 23.33
C LYS A 232 15.81 -1.99 21.85
N LYS A 233 16.63 -2.91 21.32
CA LYS A 233 16.54 -3.37 19.93
C LYS A 233 15.15 -3.98 19.67
N PHE A 234 14.70 -4.89 20.52
CA PHE A 234 13.37 -5.51 20.41
C PHE A 234 12.24 -4.46 20.35
N ILE A 235 12.22 -3.50 21.27
CA ILE A 235 11.18 -2.45 21.31
C ILE A 235 11.23 -1.60 20.03
N ARG A 236 12.44 -1.26 19.54
CA ARG A 236 12.63 -0.48 18.32
C ARG A 236 12.12 -1.21 17.08
N GLU A 237 12.53 -2.45 16.86
CA GLU A 237 12.11 -3.23 15.68
C GLU A 237 10.61 -3.55 15.73
N THR A 238 10.07 -3.71 16.94
CA THR A 238 8.64 -4.00 17.16
C THR A 238 7.80 -2.74 16.96
N MET A 239 8.02 -1.68 17.73
CA MET A 239 7.13 -0.51 17.79
C MET A 239 7.60 0.68 16.94
N GLY A 240 8.84 0.66 16.45
CA GLY A 240 9.45 1.75 15.72
C GLY A 240 10.16 2.77 16.63
N ILE A 241 11.11 3.49 16.03
CA ILE A 241 12.00 4.44 16.71
C ILE A 241 11.27 5.64 17.33
N ASN A 242 10.09 5.99 16.85
CA ASN A 242 9.30 7.13 17.36
C ASN A 242 8.13 6.70 18.26
N SER A 243 8.11 5.44 18.72
CA SER A 243 7.04 4.97 19.61
C SER A 243 7.21 5.49 21.04
N SER A 244 6.08 5.69 21.73
CA SER A 244 6.08 6.05 23.15
C SER A 244 6.79 5.00 23.99
N TYR A 245 6.64 3.70 23.67
CA TYR A 245 7.35 2.61 24.36
C TYR A 245 8.87 2.76 24.24
N TYR A 246 9.39 3.05 23.05
CA TYR A 246 10.83 3.25 22.84
C TYR A 246 11.35 4.48 23.59
N GLN A 247 10.61 5.60 23.53
CA GLN A 247 10.94 6.83 24.25
C GLN A 247 11.00 6.61 25.77
N HIS A 248 9.98 5.96 26.35
CA HIS A 248 9.94 5.63 27.78
C HIS A 248 11.08 4.70 28.18
N TYR A 249 11.41 3.71 27.34
CA TYR A 249 12.52 2.81 27.60
C TYR A 249 13.87 3.54 27.61
N LEU A 250 14.11 4.41 26.63
CA LEU A 250 15.31 5.25 26.58
C LEU A 250 15.42 6.19 27.78
N LEU A 251 14.29 6.73 28.26
CA LEU A 251 14.25 7.66 29.40
C LEU A 251 14.85 7.03 30.68
N LYS A 252 14.76 5.71 30.86
CA LYS A 252 15.33 5.00 32.02
C LYS A 252 16.83 5.27 32.24
N LYS A 253 17.58 5.47 31.16
CA LYS A 253 19.05 5.68 31.19
C LYS A 253 19.46 7.05 31.71
N ASP A 254 18.60 8.05 31.53
CA ASP A 254 18.86 9.44 31.92
C ASP A 254 17.52 10.18 32.17
N PRO A 255 16.84 9.88 33.28
CA PRO A 255 15.48 10.35 33.53
C PRO A 255 15.38 11.87 33.76
N ASP A 256 16.47 12.51 34.16
CA ASP A 256 16.52 13.95 34.47
C ASP A 256 17.34 14.79 33.49
N GLY A 257 18.06 14.15 32.56
CA GLY A 257 18.84 14.85 31.55
C GLY A 257 18.04 15.19 30.29
N ILE A 258 18.73 15.22 29.15
CA ILE A 258 18.17 15.74 27.90
C ILE A 258 16.98 14.91 27.39
N ARG A 259 16.95 13.61 27.69
CA ARG A 259 15.88 12.69 27.28
C ARG A 259 14.51 13.17 27.79
N LYS A 260 14.44 13.71 29.01
CA LYS A 260 13.22 14.29 29.59
C LYS A 260 12.63 15.44 28.79
N PHE A 261 13.50 16.24 28.16
CA PHE A 261 13.08 17.34 27.30
C PHE A 261 12.65 16.83 25.92
N LEU A 262 13.46 15.97 25.30
CA LEU A 262 13.20 15.44 23.94
C LEU A 262 11.96 14.54 23.85
N PHE A 263 11.58 13.85 24.92
CA PHE A 263 10.42 12.96 24.98
C PHE A 263 9.19 13.62 25.63
N ASN A 264 9.21 14.93 25.84
CA ASN A 264 8.12 15.63 26.50
C ASN A 264 6.90 15.82 25.58
N ASP A 265 5.70 15.76 26.14
CA ASP A 265 4.47 16.05 25.39
C ASP A 265 4.39 17.52 24.94
N GLU A 266 5.00 18.45 25.68
CA GLU A 266 5.03 19.87 25.35
C GLU A 266 6.06 20.19 24.26
N PRO A 267 5.65 20.78 23.11
CA PRO A 267 6.56 21.12 22.02
C PRO A 267 7.71 22.05 22.41
N GLY A 268 7.43 23.03 23.28
CA GLY A 268 8.44 23.98 23.73
C GLY A 268 9.57 23.30 24.51
N LEU A 269 9.25 22.25 25.27
CA LEU A 269 10.25 21.46 25.99
C LEU A 269 11.04 20.55 25.04
N ARG A 270 10.40 19.98 23.99
CA ARG A 270 11.13 19.22 22.95
C ARG A 270 12.12 20.11 22.19
N LEU A 271 11.70 21.32 21.80
CA LEU A 271 12.57 22.31 21.16
C LEU A 271 13.73 22.77 22.07
N MET A 272 13.47 22.90 23.37
CA MET A 272 14.54 23.11 24.35
C MET A 272 15.51 21.93 24.37
N GLY A 273 14.99 20.70 24.33
CA GLY A 273 15.77 19.48 24.22
C GLY A 273 16.70 19.46 23.00
N THR A 274 16.18 19.78 21.81
CA THR A 274 17.01 19.85 20.59
C THR A 274 18.09 20.93 20.71
N SER A 275 17.80 22.04 21.39
CA SER A 275 18.76 23.12 21.62
C SER A 275 19.87 22.72 22.60
N MET A 276 19.52 22.01 23.69
CA MET A 276 20.49 21.49 24.66
C MET A 276 21.44 20.47 24.03
N GLY A 277 20.92 19.62 23.13
CA GLY A 277 21.68 18.58 22.45
C GLY A 277 22.85 19.11 21.62
N LYS A 278 22.77 20.37 21.15
CA LYS A 278 23.85 21.00 20.39
C LYS A 278 25.16 21.06 21.18
N SER A 279 25.05 21.43 22.46
CA SER A 279 26.19 21.60 23.38
C SER A 279 26.63 20.34 24.12
N THR A 280 25.96 19.20 23.92
CA THR A 280 26.18 17.99 24.72
C THR A 280 26.31 16.77 23.83
N ASP A 281 27.20 15.83 24.15
CA ASP A 281 27.19 14.53 23.49
C ASP A 281 25.97 13.73 23.99
N ILE A 282 25.04 13.44 23.09
CA ILE A 282 23.76 12.81 23.40
C ILE A 282 23.78 11.29 23.14
N GLY A 283 24.85 10.79 22.53
CA GLY A 283 25.02 9.39 22.14
C GLY A 283 24.20 8.98 20.92
N THR A 284 24.72 8.00 20.18
CA THR A 284 24.18 7.55 18.88
C THR A 284 22.69 7.17 18.93
N GLU A 285 22.24 6.49 19.99
CA GLU A 285 20.83 6.07 20.10
C GLU A 285 19.85 7.26 20.14
N LEU A 286 20.27 8.39 20.74
CA LEU A 286 19.45 9.59 20.81
C LEU A 286 19.59 10.42 19.53
N GLU A 287 20.76 10.39 18.88
CA GLU A 287 20.93 10.96 17.54
C GLU A 287 20.02 10.27 16.52
N GLU A 288 19.92 8.94 16.54
CA GLU A 288 18.98 8.19 15.68
C GLU A 288 17.52 8.61 15.92
N TYR A 289 17.13 8.81 17.19
CA TYR A 289 15.80 9.29 17.54
C TYR A 289 15.55 10.73 17.06
N VAL A 290 16.50 11.64 17.29
CA VAL A 290 16.41 13.04 16.85
C VAL A 290 16.36 13.13 15.33
N PHE A 291 17.09 12.26 14.62
CA PHE A 291 16.99 12.15 13.18
C PHE A 291 15.55 11.81 12.76
N ALA A 292 14.91 10.81 13.37
CA ALA A 292 13.51 10.50 13.09
C ALA A 292 12.55 11.64 13.47
N MET A 293 12.79 12.30 14.62
CA MET A 293 12.03 13.48 15.07
C MET A 293 12.03 14.60 14.03
N SER A 294 13.14 14.81 13.32
CA SER A 294 13.24 15.83 12.27
C SER A 294 12.22 15.66 11.14
N PHE A 295 11.64 14.46 11.00
CA PHE A 295 10.56 14.17 10.05
C PHE A 295 9.21 13.98 10.72
N LEU A 296 9.18 13.30 11.87
CA LEU A 296 7.95 12.74 12.44
C LEU A 296 7.29 13.62 13.51
N ASP A 297 7.97 14.64 14.04
CA ASP A 297 7.36 15.51 15.03
C ASP A 297 6.19 16.30 14.43
N THR A 298 5.11 16.42 15.20
CA THR A 298 3.91 17.15 14.76
C THR A 298 4.18 18.65 14.60
N GLU A 299 5.18 19.18 15.30
CA GLU A 299 5.47 20.62 15.36
C GLU A 299 6.65 20.98 14.47
N GLU A 300 6.41 21.89 13.52
CA GLU A 300 7.39 22.31 12.52
C GLU A 300 8.67 22.87 13.15
N SER A 301 8.54 23.71 14.19
CA SER A 301 9.68 24.28 14.90
C SER A 301 10.55 23.21 15.57
N VAL A 302 9.95 22.12 16.06
CA VAL A 302 10.70 20.99 16.63
C VAL A 302 11.40 20.21 15.52
N ARG A 303 10.74 19.99 14.38
CA ARG A 303 11.37 19.34 13.20
C ARG A 303 12.58 20.13 12.70
N GLU A 304 12.47 21.46 12.62
CA GLU A 304 13.59 22.36 12.27
C GLU A 304 14.71 22.28 13.31
N GLY A 305 14.39 22.40 14.60
CA GLY A 305 15.37 22.29 15.68
C GLY A 305 16.12 20.95 15.69
N ALA A 306 15.41 19.84 15.44
CA ALA A 306 16.00 18.52 15.30
C ALA A 306 16.91 18.41 14.06
N THR A 307 16.51 19.03 12.94
CA THR A 307 17.32 19.07 11.71
C THR A 307 18.63 19.83 11.94
N GLU A 308 18.56 21.00 12.57
CA GLU A 308 19.76 21.78 12.91
C GLU A 308 20.70 20.99 13.82
N LEU A 309 20.16 20.34 14.86
CA LEU A 309 20.95 19.49 15.75
C LEU A 309 21.66 18.37 14.96
N MET A 310 20.98 17.74 14.01
CA MET A 310 21.56 16.66 13.21
C MET A 310 22.60 17.13 12.21
N ASN A 311 22.45 18.34 11.66
CA ASN A 311 23.50 18.96 10.87
C ASN A 311 24.76 19.28 11.70
N GLU A 312 24.60 19.63 12.97
CA GLU A 312 25.72 19.92 13.88
C GLU A 312 26.45 18.66 14.35
N LYS A 313 25.71 17.58 14.66
CA LYS A 313 26.31 16.30 15.09
C LYS A 313 26.88 15.48 13.93
N GLY A 314 26.28 15.63 12.76
CA GLY A 314 26.50 14.74 11.63
C GLY A 314 25.73 13.43 11.80
N ILE A 315 25.36 12.84 10.66
CA ILE A 315 24.49 11.65 10.61
C ILE A 315 25.18 10.45 9.93
N SER A 316 26.43 10.62 9.48
CA SER A 316 27.18 9.62 8.71
C SER A 316 27.43 8.32 9.46
N GLN A 317 27.49 8.37 10.80
CA GLN A 317 27.70 7.23 11.68
C GLN A 317 26.39 6.51 12.06
N LEU A 318 25.22 7.11 11.77
CA LEU A 318 23.92 6.54 12.12
C LEU A 318 23.61 5.40 11.14
N THR A 319 23.68 4.17 11.63
CA THR A 319 23.44 2.96 10.82
C THR A 319 22.03 2.42 11.02
N ASN A 320 21.44 2.53 12.22
CA ASN A 320 20.11 1.97 12.49
C ASN A 320 18.94 2.89 12.07
N ILE A 321 19.24 4.00 11.38
CA ILE A 321 18.22 4.79 10.69
C ILE A 321 17.73 4.12 9.40
N PHE A 322 18.39 3.02 9.00
CA PHE A 322 17.99 2.19 7.86
C PHE A 322 17.50 0.81 8.33
N ASN A 323 16.56 0.24 7.60
CA ASN A 323 16.13 -1.15 7.75
C ASN A 323 17.01 -2.10 6.90
N SER A 324 16.71 -3.41 6.94
CA SER A 324 17.43 -4.44 6.20
C SER A 324 17.35 -4.28 4.67
N ASP A 325 16.30 -3.63 4.15
CA ASP A 325 16.12 -3.32 2.73
C ASP A 325 16.89 -2.07 2.28
N GLY A 326 17.50 -1.33 3.22
CA GLY A 326 18.20 -0.07 2.96
C GLY A 326 17.29 1.15 2.83
N ASP A 327 15.99 1.00 3.16
CA ASP A 327 15.07 2.12 3.35
C ASP A 327 15.16 2.66 4.77
N LEU A 328 14.48 3.77 5.10
CA LEU A 328 14.47 4.31 6.46
C LEU A 328 13.78 3.34 7.44
N SER A 329 14.28 3.27 8.68
CA SER A 329 13.67 2.48 9.77
C SER A 329 12.34 3.04 10.28
N PHE A 330 11.84 4.09 9.63
CA PHE A 330 10.52 4.67 9.83
C PHE A 330 9.92 5.08 8.49
N ASN A 331 8.58 5.14 8.43
CA ASN A 331 7.88 5.61 7.25
C ASN A 331 8.09 7.12 7.08
N LEU A 332 8.81 7.50 6.01
CA LEU A 332 8.98 8.91 5.65
C LEU A 332 7.60 9.54 5.39
N PRO A 333 7.25 10.66 6.04
CA PRO A 333 6.01 11.36 5.75
C PRO A 333 5.93 11.73 4.27
N GLY A 334 4.76 11.53 3.67
CA GLY A 334 4.52 11.98 2.31
C GLY A 334 4.59 13.50 2.21
N GLY A 335 5.21 14.03 1.16
CA GLY A 335 5.20 15.46 0.85
C GLY A 335 6.57 15.98 0.40
N ILE A 336 6.58 17.24 -0.05
CA ILE A 336 7.79 17.92 -0.50
C ILE A 336 8.73 18.21 0.69
N GLU A 337 8.20 18.64 1.84
CA GLU A 337 8.99 19.04 3.02
C GLU A 337 9.94 17.93 3.51
N ALA A 338 9.43 16.71 3.69
CA ALA A 338 10.24 15.57 4.14
C ALA A 338 11.34 15.22 3.14
N LEU A 339 11.04 15.29 1.84
CA LEU A 339 12.03 15.04 0.80
C LEU A 339 13.10 16.13 0.75
N GLU A 340 12.72 17.40 0.86
CA GLU A 340 13.67 18.53 0.92
C GLU A 340 14.60 18.44 2.12
N ARG A 341 14.09 17.98 3.26
CA ARG A 341 14.90 17.75 4.46
C ARG A 341 15.91 16.61 4.26
N LEU A 342 15.51 15.49 3.64
CA LEU A 342 16.46 14.43 3.23
C LEU A 342 17.55 14.94 2.29
N ILE A 343 17.18 15.78 1.31
CA ILE A 343 18.13 16.41 0.38
C ILE A 343 19.09 17.34 1.15
N GLY A 344 18.58 18.08 2.14
CA GLY A 344 19.34 19.05 2.93
C GLY A 344 20.42 18.45 3.83
N PHE A 345 20.32 17.16 4.17
CA PHE A 345 21.39 16.44 4.87
C PHE A 345 22.59 16.12 3.98
N GLU A 346 22.44 16.22 2.66
CA GLU A 346 23.51 16.09 1.68
C GLU A 346 24.34 14.80 1.77
N GLU A 347 23.71 13.66 2.08
CA GLU A 347 24.38 12.35 2.14
C GLU A 347 24.02 11.44 0.95
N THR A 348 25.05 10.76 0.41
CA THR A 348 24.89 9.79 -0.69
C THR A 348 23.99 8.61 -0.33
N ARG A 349 23.98 8.20 0.94
CA ARG A 349 23.19 7.05 1.44
C ARG A 349 21.68 7.27 1.31
N PHE A 350 21.21 8.52 1.21
CA PHE A 350 19.80 8.83 1.01
C PHE A 350 19.37 8.89 -0.46
N LEU A 351 20.30 8.87 -1.41
CA LEU A 351 19.97 8.96 -2.84
C LEU A 351 18.94 7.90 -3.28
N PRO A 352 19.04 6.62 -2.89
CA PRO A 352 18.04 5.62 -3.28
C PRO A 352 16.61 5.98 -2.83
N ILE A 353 16.46 6.52 -1.61
CA ILE A 353 15.18 6.94 -1.03
C ILE A 353 14.68 8.23 -1.71
N ILE A 354 15.56 9.20 -1.94
CA ILE A 354 15.24 10.47 -2.60
C ILE A 354 14.73 10.20 -4.03
N LEU A 355 15.42 9.33 -4.77
CA LEU A 355 15.11 9.03 -6.17
C LEU A 355 13.84 8.19 -6.35
N SER A 356 13.48 7.37 -5.36
CA SER A 356 12.24 6.57 -5.38
C SER A 356 11.01 7.35 -4.93
N HIS A 357 11.19 8.52 -4.31
CA HIS A 357 10.10 9.29 -3.73
C HIS A 357 9.14 9.86 -4.79
N VAL A 358 7.83 9.84 -4.48
CA VAL A 358 6.77 10.23 -5.43
C VAL A 358 6.83 11.70 -5.85
N TYR A 359 7.34 12.58 -4.98
CA TYR A 359 7.44 14.03 -5.18
C TYR A 359 8.82 14.49 -5.69
N VAL A 360 9.71 13.58 -6.10
CA VAL A 360 11.08 13.97 -6.50
C VAL A 360 11.12 14.93 -7.69
N ASN A 361 10.13 14.84 -8.58
CA ASN A 361 10.05 15.74 -9.73
C ASN A 361 9.74 17.19 -9.32
N ASP A 362 9.01 17.38 -8.22
CA ASP A 362 8.70 18.71 -7.68
C ASP A 362 9.92 19.40 -7.07
N VAL A 363 10.95 18.62 -6.69
CA VAL A 363 12.22 19.11 -6.11
C VAL A 363 13.44 18.77 -6.97
N LYS A 364 13.24 18.45 -8.25
CA LYS A 364 14.29 17.95 -9.15
C LYS A 364 15.53 18.85 -9.21
N GLU A 365 15.34 20.16 -9.17
CA GLU A 365 16.43 21.15 -9.19
C GLU A 365 17.32 21.00 -7.95
N LYS A 366 16.74 20.81 -6.76
CA LYS A 366 17.48 20.57 -5.51
C LYS A 366 18.23 19.25 -5.57
N VAL A 367 17.63 18.20 -6.14
CA VAL A 367 18.28 16.90 -6.35
C VAL A 367 19.47 17.02 -7.30
N VAL A 368 19.34 17.77 -8.40
CA VAL A 368 20.44 18.02 -9.35
C VAL A 368 21.58 18.79 -8.68
N VAL A 369 21.26 19.79 -7.84
CA VAL A 369 22.27 20.53 -7.05
C VAL A 369 23.00 19.59 -6.08
N LEU A 370 22.25 18.75 -5.36
CA LEU A 370 22.81 17.75 -4.45
C LEU A 370 23.75 16.79 -5.21
N LEU A 371 23.29 16.24 -6.33
CA LEU A 371 24.09 15.31 -7.13
C LEU A 371 25.38 15.95 -7.64
N LYS A 372 25.34 17.22 -8.08
CA LYS A 372 26.55 17.97 -8.49
C LYS A 372 27.50 18.25 -7.32
N LYS A 373 26.98 18.41 -6.11
CA LYS A 373 27.78 18.59 -4.90
C LYS A 373 28.46 17.28 -4.49
N LEU A 374 27.71 16.18 -4.50
CA LEU A 374 28.21 14.84 -4.14
C LEU A 374 29.17 14.26 -5.18
N ASN A 375 28.88 14.49 -6.46
CA ASN A 375 29.69 14.04 -7.57
C ASN A 375 29.73 15.12 -8.68
N PRO A 376 30.77 15.97 -8.72
CA PRO A 376 30.85 17.08 -9.66
C PRO A 376 31.11 16.63 -11.11
N ASP A 377 31.50 15.38 -11.34
CA ASP A 377 31.66 14.83 -12.69
C ASP A 377 30.30 14.35 -13.23
N ASN A 378 29.68 15.16 -14.09
CA ASN A 378 28.42 14.83 -14.75
C ASN A 378 28.45 13.43 -15.40
N LYS A 379 29.61 12.97 -15.92
CA LYS A 379 29.70 11.65 -16.53
C LYS A 379 29.48 10.55 -15.51
N GLN A 380 30.21 10.60 -14.40
CA GLN A 380 30.10 9.61 -13.33
C GLN A 380 28.72 9.64 -12.67
N THR A 381 28.16 10.84 -12.47
CA THR A 381 26.82 11.01 -11.91
C THR A 381 25.76 10.39 -12.80
N ILE A 382 25.81 10.62 -14.11
CA ILE A 382 24.86 10.04 -15.06
C ILE A 382 25.06 8.52 -15.19
N GLU A 383 26.29 8.02 -15.16
CA GLU A 383 26.59 6.57 -15.12
C GLU A 383 25.96 5.90 -13.89
N MET A 384 26.11 6.50 -12.70
CA MET A 384 25.50 6.04 -11.46
C MET A 384 23.97 6.03 -11.56
N LEU A 385 23.36 7.11 -12.07
CA LEU A 385 21.91 7.19 -12.25
C LEU A 385 21.41 6.07 -13.16
N PHE A 386 22.01 5.89 -14.34
CA PHE A 386 21.58 4.79 -15.21
C PHE A 386 21.82 3.41 -14.60
N GLN A 387 22.87 3.22 -13.80
CA GLN A 387 23.09 1.98 -13.06
C GLN A 387 21.96 1.71 -12.04
N ILE A 388 21.52 2.73 -11.29
CA ILE A 388 20.36 2.62 -10.38
C ILE A 388 19.09 2.27 -11.16
N ALA A 389 18.86 2.91 -12.31
CA ALA A 389 17.72 2.63 -13.17
C ALA A 389 17.74 1.17 -13.69
N ILE A 390 18.93 0.63 -13.95
CA ILE A 390 19.15 -0.76 -14.38
C ILE A 390 18.87 -1.76 -13.24
N GLU A 391 19.31 -1.45 -12.02
CA GLU A 391 19.16 -2.35 -10.87
C GLU A 391 17.74 -2.37 -10.30
N LYS A 392 17.01 -1.26 -10.40
CA LYS A 392 15.66 -1.08 -9.83
C LYS A 392 14.55 -0.99 -10.88
N ILE A 393 14.62 -1.80 -11.95
CA ILE A 393 13.58 -1.82 -13.01
C ILE A 393 12.22 -2.17 -12.41
N GLY A 394 11.19 -1.38 -12.74
CA GLY A 394 9.79 -1.70 -12.44
C GLY A 394 9.09 -0.81 -11.39
N GLY A 395 9.58 0.40 -11.14
CA GLY A 395 8.94 1.36 -10.22
C GLY A 395 9.09 2.83 -10.63
N ASN A 396 8.48 3.74 -9.85
CA ASN A 396 8.56 5.20 -10.06
C ASN A 396 10.02 5.71 -10.04
N SER A 397 10.91 5.02 -9.34
CA SER A 397 12.34 5.34 -9.26
C SER A 397 13.01 5.38 -10.63
N THR A 398 12.72 4.44 -11.53
CA THR A 398 13.38 4.36 -12.84
C THR A 398 13.06 5.59 -13.71
N GLU A 399 11.80 6.01 -13.77
CA GLU A 399 11.39 7.21 -14.52
C GLU A 399 12.03 8.48 -13.97
N ASN A 400 12.03 8.63 -12.65
CA ASN A 400 12.60 9.79 -11.96
C ASN A 400 14.10 9.93 -12.25
N VAL A 401 14.82 8.82 -12.17
CA VAL A 401 16.27 8.76 -12.45
C VAL A 401 16.58 9.14 -13.90
N ILE A 402 15.79 8.66 -14.87
CA ILE A 402 15.93 9.04 -16.28
C ILE A 402 15.68 10.53 -16.48
N ARG A 403 14.62 11.09 -15.86
CA ARG A 403 14.32 12.54 -15.91
C ARG A 403 15.50 13.36 -15.39
N ILE A 404 16.04 13.00 -14.23
CA ILE A 404 17.16 13.70 -13.59
C ILE A 404 18.43 13.60 -14.44
N ALA A 405 18.75 12.44 -15.02
CA ALA A 405 19.92 12.29 -15.89
C ALA A 405 19.83 13.22 -17.13
N LEU A 406 18.65 13.31 -17.74
CA LEU A 406 18.39 14.20 -18.88
C LEU A 406 18.49 15.69 -18.52
N GLU A 407 18.08 16.05 -17.30
CA GLU A 407 18.20 17.40 -16.75
C GLU A 407 19.66 17.79 -16.51
N ILE A 408 20.51 16.85 -16.07
CA ILE A 408 21.94 17.09 -15.87
C ILE A 408 22.64 17.36 -17.20
N ASP A 409 22.55 16.42 -18.14
CA ASP A 409 23.11 16.56 -19.49
C ASP A 409 22.49 15.51 -20.43
N THR A 410 21.58 15.96 -21.30
CA THR A 410 20.92 15.10 -22.28
C THR A 410 21.89 14.48 -23.30
N GLU A 411 22.91 15.21 -23.76
CA GLU A 411 23.83 14.70 -24.79
C GLU A 411 24.78 13.65 -24.20
N LEU A 412 25.29 13.91 -23.01
CA LEU A 412 26.13 12.97 -22.27
C LEU A 412 25.33 11.72 -21.86
N SER A 413 24.08 11.89 -21.44
CA SER A 413 23.16 10.76 -21.17
C SER A 413 23.03 9.83 -22.37
N CYS A 414 22.82 10.38 -23.57
CA CYS A 414 22.76 9.60 -24.80
C CYS A 414 24.06 8.84 -25.09
N LYS A 415 25.22 9.47 -24.85
CA LYS A 415 26.53 8.83 -25.04
C LYS A 415 26.77 7.70 -24.04
N ILE A 416 26.38 7.87 -22.78
CA ILE A 416 26.59 6.89 -21.71
C ILE A 416 25.74 5.66 -21.95
N ILE A 417 24.41 5.82 -22.05
CA ILE A 417 23.50 4.68 -22.10
C ILE A 417 23.75 3.79 -23.35
N LYS A 418 24.19 4.39 -24.46
CA LYS A 418 24.56 3.68 -25.69
C LYS A 418 25.77 2.76 -25.51
N ASN A 419 26.69 3.10 -24.62
CA ASN A 419 27.94 2.38 -24.39
C ASN A 419 27.92 1.49 -23.14
N MET A 420 26.86 1.58 -22.32
CA MET A 420 26.70 0.73 -21.14
C MET A 420 26.47 -0.74 -21.53
N LYS A 421 27.08 -1.64 -20.75
CA LYS A 421 26.88 -3.08 -20.90
C LYS A 421 25.66 -3.50 -20.10
N ILE A 422 24.52 -3.64 -20.77
CA ILE A 422 23.24 -4.00 -20.17
C ILE A 422 22.86 -5.42 -20.61
N ALA A 423 22.38 -6.25 -19.68
CA ALA A 423 21.89 -7.58 -20.02
C ALA A 423 20.70 -7.47 -20.99
N PRO A 424 20.54 -8.39 -21.97
CA PRO A 424 19.53 -8.23 -23.03
C PRO A 424 18.08 -8.03 -22.53
N ALA A 425 17.65 -8.78 -21.50
CA ALA A 425 16.30 -8.64 -20.93
C ALA A 425 16.09 -7.26 -20.27
N VAL A 426 17.05 -6.86 -19.42
CA VAL A 426 17.09 -5.55 -18.74
C VAL A 426 17.13 -4.39 -19.76
N TYR A 427 17.86 -4.56 -20.86
CA TYR A 427 17.90 -3.60 -21.95
C TYR A 427 16.52 -3.44 -22.61
N GLU A 428 15.84 -4.56 -22.92
CA GLU A 428 14.49 -4.53 -23.49
C GLU A 428 13.50 -3.78 -22.58
N ASP A 429 13.58 -3.96 -21.26
CA ASP A 429 12.69 -3.30 -20.28
C ASP A 429 12.95 -1.80 -20.15
N ILE A 430 14.20 -1.39 -19.94
CA ILE A 430 14.57 0.04 -19.84
C ILE A 430 14.25 0.77 -21.14
N MET A 431 14.54 0.14 -22.28
CA MET A 431 14.22 0.75 -23.58
C MET A 431 12.72 0.86 -23.81
N GLY A 432 11.94 -0.14 -23.41
CA GLY A 432 10.48 -0.07 -23.40
C GLY A 432 9.99 1.13 -22.60
N LEU A 433 10.54 1.34 -21.40
CA LEU A 433 10.21 2.47 -20.54
C LEU A 433 10.60 3.82 -21.15
N ILE A 434 11.85 3.98 -21.60
CA ILE A 434 12.33 5.22 -22.26
C ILE A 434 11.47 5.54 -23.49
N PHE A 435 11.13 4.52 -24.28
CA PHE A 435 10.23 4.66 -25.43
C PHE A 435 8.85 5.12 -24.99
N GLN A 436 8.24 4.48 -23.99
CA GLN A 436 6.94 4.89 -23.43
C GLN A 436 6.96 6.36 -22.96
N MET A 437 7.97 6.74 -22.17
CA MET A 437 8.15 8.10 -21.66
C MET A 437 8.16 9.15 -22.79
N SER A 438 8.70 8.81 -23.97
CA SER A 438 8.74 9.74 -25.11
C SER A 438 7.37 10.16 -25.63
N PHE A 439 6.33 9.39 -25.33
CA PHE A 439 4.95 9.66 -25.69
C PHE A 439 4.10 10.11 -24.50
N THR A 440 4.28 9.50 -23.33
CA THR A 440 3.35 9.64 -22.20
C THR A 440 3.76 10.67 -21.16
N ASP A 441 5.05 11.05 -21.08
CA ASP A 441 5.54 11.96 -20.05
C ASP A 441 4.83 13.33 -20.11
N SER A 442 4.50 13.89 -18.95
CA SER A 442 3.78 15.16 -18.84
C SER A 442 4.63 16.33 -19.33
N GLU A 443 5.95 16.30 -19.08
CA GLU A 443 6.88 17.38 -19.39
C GLU A 443 7.39 17.31 -20.83
N LYS A 444 7.27 18.42 -21.56
CA LYS A 444 7.73 18.49 -22.97
C LYS A 444 9.24 18.31 -23.10
N TYR A 445 10.00 18.94 -22.20
CA TYR A 445 11.45 18.85 -22.17
C TYR A 445 11.92 17.40 -22.02
N THR A 446 11.37 16.68 -21.03
CA THR A 446 11.65 15.25 -20.82
C THR A 446 11.37 14.45 -22.07
N ARG A 447 10.19 14.62 -22.70
CA ARG A 447 9.86 13.91 -23.95
C ARG A 447 10.86 14.16 -25.06
N GLU A 448 11.31 15.39 -25.25
CA GLU A 448 12.33 15.73 -26.24
C GLU A 448 13.68 15.09 -25.91
N GLY A 449 14.08 15.07 -24.63
CA GLY A 449 15.28 14.40 -24.13
C GLY A 449 15.24 12.89 -24.35
N VAL A 450 14.19 12.20 -23.90
CA VAL A 450 14.06 10.75 -24.13
C VAL A 450 13.91 10.41 -25.62
N THR A 451 13.33 11.30 -26.45
CA THR A 451 13.31 11.09 -27.90
C THR A 451 14.73 11.00 -28.47
N LYS A 452 15.66 11.83 -27.98
CA LYS A 452 17.07 11.75 -28.36
C LYS A 452 17.73 10.46 -27.86
N LEU A 453 17.40 10.01 -26.64
CA LEU A 453 17.86 8.72 -26.11
C LEU A 453 17.42 7.58 -27.03
N VAL A 454 16.13 7.49 -27.34
CA VAL A 454 15.57 6.47 -28.24
C VAL A 454 16.30 6.50 -29.60
N LYS A 455 16.55 7.68 -30.20
CA LYS A 455 17.29 7.80 -31.47
C LYS A 455 18.76 7.38 -31.36
N SER A 456 19.38 7.54 -30.20
CA SER A 456 20.77 7.12 -29.97
C SER A 456 20.90 5.59 -29.92
N MET A 457 19.78 4.90 -29.74
CA MET A 457 19.64 3.46 -29.59
C MET A 457 18.92 2.85 -30.80
N GLU A 458 19.02 1.53 -30.94
CA GLU A 458 18.36 0.81 -32.04
C GLU A 458 16.94 0.42 -31.61
N VAL A 459 15.94 1.17 -32.07
CA VAL A 459 14.51 0.94 -31.78
C VAL A 459 14.06 -0.47 -32.19
N SER A 460 14.62 -1.00 -33.28
CA SER A 460 14.40 -2.35 -33.76
C SER A 460 14.77 -3.47 -32.76
N LYS A 461 15.54 -3.15 -31.70
CA LYS A 461 15.88 -4.11 -30.63
C LYS A 461 14.83 -4.18 -29.52
N ILE A 462 13.82 -3.30 -29.51
CA ILE A 462 12.80 -3.25 -28.45
C ILE A 462 11.66 -4.22 -28.80
N LYS A 463 11.69 -5.46 -28.32
CA LYS A 463 10.65 -6.44 -28.66
C LYS A 463 9.31 -6.15 -27.98
N ASN A 464 9.32 -5.64 -26.75
CA ASN A 464 8.11 -5.45 -25.94
C ASN A 464 7.11 -4.43 -26.51
N ILE A 465 7.51 -3.63 -27.51
CA ILE A 465 6.64 -2.64 -28.18
C ILE A 465 6.12 -3.12 -29.55
N PHE A 466 6.50 -4.34 -29.97
CA PHE A 466 6.07 -4.96 -31.22
C PHE A 466 5.52 -6.37 -30.99
N ASP A 467 4.39 -6.70 -31.61
CA ASP A 467 3.86 -8.08 -31.71
C ASP A 467 3.80 -8.44 -33.19
N ASN A 468 4.46 -9.54 -33.56
CA ASN A 468 4.59 -10.00 -34.95
C ASN A 468 5.01 -8.86 -35.91
N ASP A 469 6.06 -8.10 -35.53
CA ASP A 469 6.61 -6.94 -36.26
C ASP A 469 5.62 -5.77 -36.47
N LYS A 470 4.57 -5.69 -35.64
CA LYS A 470 3.60 -4.58 -35.64
C LYS A 470 3.65 -3.82 -34.32
N PRO A 471 3.60 -2.48 -34.34
CA PRO A 471 3.46 -1.65 -33.15
C PRO A 471 2.28 -2.10 -32.26
N THR A 472 2.55 -2.55 -31.03
CA THR A 472 1.52 -2.87 -30.02
C THR A 472 1.17 -1.69 -29.12
N PHE A 473 2.04 -0.68 -29.06
CA PHE A 473 1.86 0.52 -28.24
C PHE A 473 0.79 1.50 -28.77
N ASN A 474 -0.23 1.01 -29.49
CA ASN A 474 -1.31 1.84 -30.02
C ASN A 474 -1.98 2.71 -28.93
N TYR A 475 -1.95 2.27 -27.68
CA TYR A 475 -2.42 3.03 -26.52
C TYR A 475 -1.56 4.26 -26.21
N TRP A 476 -0.23 4.17 -26.24
CA TRP A 476 0.66 5.26 -25.80
C TRP A 476 0.66 6.45 -26.76
N TRP A 477 0.33 6.25 -28.03
CA TRP A 477 0.23 7.36 -28.98
C TRP A 477 -1.14 8.06 -28.91
N GLU A 478 -2.23 7.35 -28.60
CA GLU A 478 -3.61 7.87 -28.55
C GLU A 478 -4.04 8.35 -27.16
N SER A 479 -3.53 7.75 -26.08
CA SER A 479 -4.01 7.98 -24.71
C SER A 479 -2.88 7.93 -23.66
N ARG A 480 -3.14 8.58 -22.50
CA ARG A 480 -2.24 8.60 -21.34
C ARG A 480 -2.14 7.27 -20.59
N SER A 481 -3.16 6.43 -20.64
CA SER A 481 -3.17 5.14 -19.93
C SER A 481 -4.08 4.13 -20.60
N TRP A 482 -3.85 2.84 -20.31
CA TRP A 482 -4.71 1.74 -20.78
C TRP A 482 -6.16 1.86 -20.25
N ASN A 483 -6.35 2.52 -19.09
CA ASN A 483 -7.64 2.57 -18.38
C ASN A 483 -8.46 3.85 -18.65
N THR A 484 -7.83 4.92 -19.12
CA THR A 484 -8.51 6.19 -19.39
C THR A 484 -8.68 6.30 -20.91
N ASN A 485 -9.85 5.99 -21.45
CA ASN A 485 -10.20 6.20 -22.87
C ASN A 485 -10.25 7.70 -23.27
N THR A 486 -9.48 8.57 -22.60
CA THR A 486 -9.38 10.00 -22.89
C THR A 486 -8.27 10.21 -23.92
N PRO A 487 -8.61 10.53 -25.18
CA PRO A 487 -7.60 10.74 -26.20
C PRO A 487 -6.75 11.98 -25.90
N PHE A 488 -5.50 11.96 -26.34
CA PHE A 488 -4.65 13.15 -26.34
C PHE A 488 -5.25 14.27 -27.23
N PRO A 489 -4.99 15.54 -26.90
CA PRO A 489 -5.36 16.64 -27.79
C PRO A 489 -4.60 16.54 -29.12
N GLU A 490 -5.17 17.08 -30.21
CA GLU A 490 -4.60 17.01 -31.56
C GLU A 490 -3.14 17.49 -31.62
N SER A 491 -2.79 18.53 -30.86
CA SER A 491 -1.41 19.04 -30.77
C SER A 491 -0.43 17.99 -30.26
N ARG A 492 -0.84 17.13 -29.33
CA ARG A 492 -0.03 16.04 -28.78
C ARG A 492 0.00 14.84 -29.72
N LEU A 493 -1.09 14.54 -30.43
CA LEU A 493 -1.09 13.51 -31.48
C LEU A 493 -0.15 13.89 -32.64
N LEU A 494 -0.14 15.17 -33.05
CA LEU A 494 0.80 15.71 -34.02
C LEU A 494 2.26 15.56 -33.55
N GLU A 495 2.52 15.92 -32.29
CA GLU A 495 3.84 15.77 -31.66
C GLU A 495 4.32 14.31 -31.68
N ASN A 496 3.44 13.38 -31.30
CA ASN A 496 3.71 11.94 -31.27
C ASN A 496 3.96 11.36 -32.67
N LEU A 497 3.15 11.73 -33.68
CA LEU A 497 3.38 11.30 -35.07
C LEU A 497 4.68 11.85 -35.64
N LYS A 498 5.02 13.11 -35.32
CA LYS A 498 6.30 13.68 -35.70
C LYS A 498 7.45 12.85 -35.14
N ARG A 499 7.40 12.44 -33.87
CA ARG A 499 8.41 11.55 -33.26
C ARG A 499 8.56 10.21 -33.99
N LEU A 500 7.44 9.57 -34.32
CA LEU A 500 7.46 8.29 -35.05
C LEU A 500 8.14 8.42 -36.43
N ILE A 501 7.87 9.50 -37.16
CA ILE A 501 8.55 9.80 -38.42
C ILE A 501 10.05 10.02 -38.20
N ASP A 502 10.37 10.78 -37.15
CA ASP A 502 11.71 11.17 -36.74
C ASP A 502 12.60 10.02 -36.27
N TYR A 503 12.02 8.91 -35.80
CA TYR A 503 12.77 7.69 -35.49
C TYR A 503 13.29 6.98 -36.74
N GLU A 504 12.69 7.24 -37.90
CA GLU A 504 13.10 6.66 -39.17
C GLU A 504 13.24 5.14 -39.10
N ASP A 505 12.25 4.47 -38.48
CA ASP A 505 12.19 3.01 -38.37
C ASP A 505 10.96 2.44 -39.11
N SER A 506 11.19 1.38 -39.87
CA SER A 506 10.19 0.80 -40.79
C SER A 506 8.96 0.19 -40.12
N PRO A 507 9.03 -0.42 -38.90
CA PRO A 507 7.87 -0.94 -38.19
C PRO A 507 6.82 0.14 -37.86
N PHE A 508 7.18 1.42 -37.82
CA PHE A 508 6.23 2.50 -37.55
C PHE A 508 5.46 2.98 -38.78
N ILE A 509 5.92 2.65 -39.99
CA ILE A 509 5.29 3.09 -41.24
C ILE A 509 3.79 2.78 -41.29
N PRO A 510 3.31 1.58 -40.93
CA PRO A 510 1.88 1.28 -40.95
C PRO A 510 1.05 2.19 -40.04
N LEU A 511 1.57 2.52 -38.85
CA LEU A 511 0.90 3.38 -37.87
C LEU A 511 0.87 4.83 -38.35
N ILE A 512 2.02 5.36 -38.79
CA ILE A 512 2.12 6.72 -39.35
C ILE A 512 1.16 6.86 -40.53
N MET A 513 1.18 5.90 -41.46
CA MET A 513 0.34 5.89 -42.66
C MET A 513 -1.16 5.89 -42.32
N LYS A 514 -1.57 5.22 -41.24
CA LYS A 514 -2.97 5.21 -40.78
C LYS A 514 -3.44 6.62 -40.37
N HIS A 515 -2.58 7.41 -39.72
CA HIS A 515 -2.96 8.68 -39.07
C HIS A 515 -2.45 9.95 -39.75
N ILE A 516 -1.59 9.86 -40.76
CA ILE A 516 -0.99 11.02 -41.45
C ILE A 516 -2.01 12.00 -42.04
N HIS A 517 -3.21 11.52 -42.40
CA HIS A 517 -4.29 12.36 -42.94
C HIS A 517 -4.81 13.43 -41.98
N LEU A 518 -4.56 13.27 -40.68
CA LEU A 518 -4.95 14.24 -39.68
C LEU A 518 -4.07 15.50 -39.72
N PHE A 519 -2.87 15.41 -40.33
CA PHE A 519 -1.85 16.46 -40.24
C PHE A 519 -1.10 16.66 -41.56
N ASP A 520 -1.56 17.61 -42.36
CA ASP A 520 -0.97 17.93 -43.67
C ASP A 520 0.52 18.31 -43.58
N ASP A 521 0.93 18.99 -42.51
CA ASP A 521 2.31 19.42 -42.29
C ASP A 521 3.30 18.25 -42.16
N LEU A 522 2.82 17.05 -41.79
CA LEU A 522 3.68 15.86 -41.64
C LEU A 522 3.84 15.07 -42.94
N LYS A 523 3.06 15.35 -43.99
CA LYS A 523 3.12 14.62 -45.27
C LYS A 523 4.51 14.70 -45.92
N LYS A 524 5.12 15.88 -45.95
CA LYS A 524 6.46 16.09 -46.53
C LYS A 524 7.56 15.35 -45.72
N PRO A 525 7.65 15.52 -44.38
CA PRO A 525 8.55 14.71 -43.55
C PRO A 525 8.37 13.20 -43.72
N PHE A 526 7.12 12.72 -43.74
CA PHE A 526 6.86 11.31 -43.89
C PHE A 526 7.28 10.77 -45.27
N LEU A 527 7.04 11.53 -46.34
CA LEU A 527 7.51 11.16 -47.67
C LEU A 527 9.05 11.10 -47.75
N ALA A 528 9.75 12.02 -47.09
CA ALA A 528 11.21 11.97 -47.00
C ALA A 528 11.68 10.70 -46.25
N CYS A 529 11.00 10.33 -45.16
CA CYS A 529 11.24 9.10 -44.42
C CYS A 529 11.02 7.85 -45.30
N LEU A 530 9.92 7.76 -46.04
CA LEU A 530 9.65 6.65 -46.98
C LEU A 530 10.75 6.51 -48.05
N LYS A 531 11.26 7.62 -48.57
CA LYS A 531 12.34 7.63 -49.56
C LYS A 531 13.69 7.14 -49.01
N LYS A 532 13.90 7.16 -47.70
CA LYS A 532 15.11 6.57 -47.09
C LYS A 532 15.07 5.04 -47.16
N PHE A 533 13.89 4.44 -46.95
CA PHE A 533 13.72 2.99 -47.06
C PHE A 533 13.62 2.51 -48.50
N ASN A 534 13.05 3.34 -49.38
CA ASN A 534 12.91 3.01 -50.80
C ASN A 534 13.22 4.25 -51.66
N PRO A 535 14.50 4.47 -52.02
CA PRO A 535 14.93 5.66 -52.75
C PRO A 535 14.47 5.67 -54.21
N ASP A 536 14.13 4.50 -54.76
CA ASP A 536 13.57 4.39 -56.10
C ASP A 536 12.08 4.74 -56.07
N ASN A 537 11.72 5.85 -56.71
CA ASN A 537 10.33 6.33 -56.73
C ASN A 537 9.37 5.29 -57.33
N GLU A 538 9.81 4.45 -58.26
CA GLU A 538 8.96 3.46 -58.90
C GLU A 538 8.67 2.28 -57.98
N GLN A 539 9.71 1.74 -57.34
CA GLN A 539 9.54 0.69 -56.34
C GLN A 539 8.72 1.18 -55.13
N LEU A 540 8.89 2.44 -54.72
CA LEU A 540 8.10 3.05 -53.65
C LEU A 540 6.63 3.16 -54.04
N ILE A 541 6.33 3.61 -55.26
CA ILE A 541 4.96 3.66 -55.79
C ILE A 541 4.35 2.25 -55.83
N GLU A 542 5.07 1.24 -56.33
CA GLU A 542 4.61 -0.15 -56.35
C GLU A 542 4.24 -0.66 -54.96
N MET A 543 5.12 -0.44 -53.97
CA MET A 543 4.89 -0.82 -52.58
C MET A 543 3.66 -0.13 -51.99
N LEU A 544 3.52 1.19 -52.18
CA LEU A 544 2.38 1.96 -51.67
C LEU A 544 1.06 1.53 -52.33
N PHE A 545 1.05 1.23 -53.62
CA PHE A 545 -0.14 0.69 -54.28
C PHE A 545 -0.51 -0.70 -53.80
N LYS A 546 0.49 -1.56 -53.50
CA LYS A 546 0.25 -2.86 -52.88
C LYS A 546 -0.48 -2.69 -51.54
N ILE A 547 0.00 -1.81 -50.67
CA ILE A 547 -0.65 -1.46 -49.39
C ILE A 547 -2.06 -0.93 -49.64
N ALA A 548 -2.24 -0.01 -50.59
CA ALA A 548 -3.54 0.56 -50.92
C ALA A 548 -4.55 -0.48 -51.40
N VAL A 549 -4.12 -1.55 -52.06
CA VAL A 549 -4.99 -2.62 -52.57
C VAL A 549 -5.27 -3.68 -51.51
N GLU A 550 -4.30 -4.00 -50.66
CA GLU A 550 -4.44 -5.02 -49.61
C GLU A 550 -5.32 -4.53 -48.45
N ASP A 551 -5.08 -3.30 -47.98
CA ASP A 551 -5.72 -2.76 -46.77
C ASP A 551 -7.01 -1.96 -47.06
N ALA A 552 -7.41 -1.82 -48.32
CA ALA A 552 -8.59 -1.02 -48.65
C ALA A 552 -9.90 -1.60 -48.07
N PRO A 553 -10.77 -0.77 -47.49
CA PRO A 553 -10.84 0.69 -47.64
C PRO A 553 -10.31 1.50 -46.44
N GLN A 554 -9.42 0.93 -45.61
CA GLN A 554 -8.93 1.56 -44.38
C GLN A 554 -8.17 2.87 -44.65
N ASP A 555 -8.06 3.76 -43.66
CA ASP A 555 -7.38 5.07 -43.82
C ASP A 555 -5.93 4.93 -44.27
N LYS A 556 -5.23 3.91 -43.76
CA LYS A 556 -3.88 3.53 -44.22
C LYS A 556 -3.82 3.33 -45.74
N ALA A 557 -4.81 2.67 -46.33
CA ALA A 557 -4.88 2.42 -47.77
C ALA A 557 -5.18 3.70 -48.56
N LYS A 558 -6.07 4.56 -48.04
CA LYS A 558 -6.35 5.87 -48.65
C LYS A 558 -5.12 6.75 -48.69
N ASN A 559 -4.38 6.81 -47.58
CA ASN A 559 -3.19 7.62 -47.44
C ASN A 559 -2.05 7.11 -48.31
N ALA A 560 -1.86 5.79 -48.40
CA ALA A 560 -0.89 5.20 -49.32
C ALA A 560 -1.16 5.63 -50.77
N ALA A 561 -2.42 5.54 -51.23
CA ALA A 561 -2.78 5.99 -52.58
C ALA A 561 -2.61 7.51 -52.78
N ARG A 562 -2.94 8.35 -51.80
CA ARG A 562 -2.70 9.80 -51.88
C ARG A 562 -1.21 10.14 -51.96
N ILE A 563 -0.36 9.50 -51.16
CA ILE A 563 1.09 9.74 -51.20
C ILE A 563 1.70 9.36 -52.56
N THR A 564 1.17 8.34 -53.24
CA THR A 564 1.65 8.02 -54.61
C THR A 564 1.42 9.16 -55.60
N LEU A 565 0.35 9.95 -55.43
CA LEU A 565 0.08 11.13 -56.24
C LEU A 565 1.08 12.25 -55.96
N ASP A 566 1.54 12.39 -54.71
CA ASP A 566 2.57 13.35 -54.32
C ASP A 566 3.96 12.96 -54.87
N ILE A 567 4.22 11.66 -55.09
CA ILE A 567 5.48 11.17 -55.68
C ILE A 567 5.50 11.38 -57.19
N ASN A 568 4.48 10.87 -57.89
CA ASN A 568 4.35 10.99 -59.34
C ASN A 568 2.87 11.06 -59.72
N LYS A 569 2.37 12.29 -59.90
CA LYS A 569 0.96 12.56 -60.18
C LYS A 569 0.44 11.78 -61.37
N GLN A 570 1.14 11.81 -62.52
CA GLN A 570 0.65 11.22 -63.77
C GLN A 570 0.58 9.69 -63.68
N LYS A 571 1.67 9.04 -63.26
CA LYS A 571 1.74 7.57 -63.20
C LYS A 571 0.74 7.01 -62.19
N SER A 572 0.64 7.65 -61.03
CA SER A 572 -0.28 7.23 -59.96
C SER A 572 -1.74 7.45 -60.36
N TYR A 573 -2.03 8.52 -61.08
CA TYR A 573 -3.36 8.78 -61.64
C TYR A 573 -3.82 7.69 -62.62
N ASP A 574 -2.97 7.30 -63.57
CA ASP A 574 -3.28 6.22 -64.52
C ASP A 574 -3.50 4.88 -63.80
N ARG A 575 -2.74 4.63 -62.74
CA ARG A 575 -2.89 3.44 -61.91
C ARG A 575 -4.16 3.46 -61.08
N ILE A 576 -4.55 4.59 -60.49
CA ILE A 576 -5.83 4.76 -59.80
C ILE A 576 -6.99 4.50 -60.77
N LYS A 577 -6.94 5.05 -62.00
CA LYS A 577 -7.93 4.73 -63.04
C LYS A 577 -8.04 3.22 -63.24
N ASN A 578 -6.92 2.52 -63.38
CA ASN A 578 -6.94 1.06 -63.51
C ASN A 578 -7.54 0.35 -62.29
N MET A 579 -7.28 0.80 -61.06
CA MET A 579 -7.85 0.22 -59.84
C MET A 579 -9.35 0.47 -59.67
N MET A 580 -9.91 1.50 -60.33
CA MET A 580 -11.36 1.74 -60.36
C MET A 580 -12.10 0.77 -61.27
N LYS A 581 -11.41 0.01 -62.14
CA LYS A 581 -12.05 -0.96 -63.06
C LYS A 581 -12.57 -2.18 -62.29
N MET A 582 -13.69 -2.73 -62.74
CA MET A 582 -14.28 -3.92 -62.12
C MET A 582 -13.40 -5.16 -62.33
N THR A 583 -12.98 -5.79 -61.24
CA THR A 583 -12.39 -7.13 -61.22
C THR A 583 -13.39 -8.14 -60.64
N THR A 584 -13.67 -9.23 -61.36
CA THR A 584 -14.66 -10.25 -60.98
C THR A 584 -14.08 -11.24 -59.98
N GLY A 585 -14.55 -11.21 -58.73
CA GLY A 585 -14.27 -12.23 -57.71
C GLY A 585 -15.24 -13.42 -57.82
N LYS A 586 -14.74 -14.65 -57.64
CA LYS A 586 -15.54 -15.88 -57.72
C LYS A 586 -16.51 -15.98 -56.54
N ASP A 587 -16.08 -15.64 -55.33
CA ASP A 587 -16.88 -15.76 -54.10
C ASP A 587 -17.42 -14.43 -53.53
N ARG A 588 -18.43 -14.52 -52.65
CA ARG A 588 -19.16 -13.35 -52.11
C ARG A 588 -18.28 -12.40 -51.30
N GLY A 589 -17.29 -12.93 -50.56
CA GLY A 589 -16.32 -12.14 -49.78
C GLY A 589 -15.46 -11.26 -50.69
N ASP A 590 -14.85 -11.88 -51.71
CA ASP A 590 -14.03 -11.19 -52.71
C ASP A 590 -14.79 -10.10 -53.44
N ARG A 591 -16.06 -10.34 -53.76
CA ARG A 591 -16.93 -9.32 -54.39
C ARG A 591 -17.12 -8.12 -53.47
N LYS A 592 -17.39 -8.32 -52.17
CA LYS A 592 -17.57 -7.23 -51.20
C LYS A 592 -16.28 -6.41 -51.04
N GLN A 593 -15.14 -7.07 -50.88
CA GLN A 593 -13.84 -6.40 -50.78
C GLN A 593 -13.54 -5.64 -52.07
N SER A 594 -13.70 -6.27 -53.25
CA SER A 594 -13.55 -5.64 -54.56
C SER A 594 -14.40 -4.37 -54.73
N VAL A 595 -15.67 -4.38 -54.29
CA VAL A 595 -16.52 -3.17 -54.30
C VAL A 595 -15.97 -2.08 -53.37
N ASN A 596 -15.58 -2.41 -52.14
CA ASN A 596 -15.05 -1.43 -51.19
C ASN A 596 -13.73 -0.81 -51.67
N ARG A 597 -12.83 -1.60 -52.27
CA ARG A 597 -11.59 -1.11 -52.89
C ARG A 597 -11.86 -0.11 -54.00
N ARG A 598 -12.77 -0.44 -54.93
CA ARG A 598 -13.16 0.49 -56.00
C ARG A 598 -13.76 1.78 -55.45
N LEU A 599 -14.67 1.68 -54.48
CA LEU A 599 -15.26 2.86 -53.85
C LEU A 599 -14.20 3.78 -53.24
N MET A 600 -13.15 3.23 -52.62
CA MET A 600 -12.01 3.99 -52.10
C MET A 600 -11.24 4.71 -53.23
N PHE A 601 -10.84 4.00 -54.29
CA PHE A 601 -10.10 4.62 -55.39
C PHE A 601 -10.94 5.64 -56.17
N ILE A 602 -12.25 5.41 -56.31
CA ILE A 602 -13.19 6.39 -56.85
C ILE A 602 -13.20 7.64 -55.98
N GLU A 603 -13.28 7.51 -54.66
CA GLU A 603 -13.24 8.66 -53.75
C GLU A 603 -11.95 9.49 -53.92
N ILE A 604 -10.80 8.85 -53.94
CA ILE A 604 -9.50 9.52 -54.13
C ILE A 604 -9.40 10.16 -55.53
N PHE A 605 -9.85 9.46 -56.56
CA PHE A 605 -9.88 9.98 -57.92
C PHE A 605 -10.75 11.25 -58.02
N GLY A 606 -11.85 11.31 -57.26
CA GLY A 606 -12.74 12.47 -57.24
C GLY A 606 -12.08 13.75 -56.73
N GLU A 607 -11.05 13.65 -55.89
CA GLU A 607 -10.28 14.81 -55.37
C GLU A 607 -9.48 15.51 -56.48
N MET A 608 -9.24 14.83 -57.61
CA MET A 608 -8.39 15.29 -58.70
C MET A 608 -9.03 15.17 -60.10
N ALA A 609 -10.29 14.72 -60.18
CA ALA A 609 -10.99 14.50 -61.43
C ALA A 609 -11.24 15.81 -62.17
N THR A 610 -11.00 15.83 -63.48
CA THR A 610 -11.24 17.00 -64.33
C THR A 610 -12.39 16.73 -65.31
N PRO A 611 -12.94 17.75 -65.98
CA PRO A 611 -13.95 17.57 -67.02
C PRO A 611 -13.57 16.56 -68.12
N GLU A 612 -12.28 16.41 -68.42
CA GLU A 612 -11.77 15.46 -69.41
C GLU A 612 -11.98 13.99 -68.99
N ASP A 613 -12.23 13.72 -67.70
CA ASP A 613 -12.49 12.40 -67.16
C ASP A 613 -13.92 11.92 -67.30
N ILE A 614 -14.86 12.81 -67.62
CA ILE A 614 -16.29 12.48 -67.70
C ILE A 614 -16.56 11.29 -68.65
N PRO A 615 -15.98 11.21 -69.87
CA PRO A 615 -16.20 10.07 -70.75
C PRO A 615 -15.75 8.74 -70.12
N TYR A 616 -14.60 8.74 -69.43
CA TYR A 616 -14.09 7.58 -68.73
C TYR A 616 -15.00 7.15 -67.57
N LEU A 617 -15.47 8.11 -66.76
CA LEU A 617 -16.39 7.84 -65.64
C LEU A 617 -17.74 7.29 -66.13
N GLN A 618 -18.27 7.80 -67.24
CA GLN A 618 -19.49 7.29 -67.86
C GLN A 618 -19.33 5.85 -68.37
N GLU A 619 -18.20 5.54 -69.00
CA GLU A 619 -17.90 4.18 -69.46
C GLU A 619 -17.79 3.21 -68.28
N LEU A 620 -17.08 3.60 -67.22
CA LEU A 620 -16.93 2.79 -66.02
C LEU A 620 -18.28 2.53 -65.33
N MET A 621 -19.14 3.56 -65.25
CA MET A 621 -20.50 3.44 -64.68
C MET A 621 -21.38 2.46 -65.46
N LYS A 622 -21.28 2.44 -66.80
CA LYS A 622 -22.01 1.46 -67.64
C LYS A 622 -21.56 0.03 -67.34
N LYS A 623 -20.26 -0.18 -67.15
CA LYS A 623 -19.63 -1.50 -66.97
C LYS A 623 -19.74 -2.05 -65.54
N ASP A 624 -19.79 -1.21 -64.50
CA ASP A 624 -19.86 -1.69 -63.11
C ASP A 624 -21.24 -2.30 -62.79
N ARG A 625 -21.28 -3.34 -61.95
CA ARG A 625 -22.51 -4.04 -61.54
C ARG A 625 -23.03 -3.60 -60.17
N SER A 626 -22.25 -2.85 -59.40
CA SER A 626 -22.57 -2.44 -58.04
C SER A 626 -23.39 -1.13 -58.02
N PRO A 627 -24.61 -1.13 -57.47
CA PRO A 627 -25.39 0.10 -57.30
C PRO A 627 -24.68 1.16 -56.45
N ARG A 628 -23.87 0.76 -55.46
CA ARG A 628 -23.09 1.69 -54.61
C ARG A 628 -22.05 2.45 -55.42
N VAL A 629 -21.32 1.75 -56.29
CA VAL A 629 -20.30 2.34 -57.17
C VAL A 629 -20.95 3.27 -58.17
N LYS A 630 -22.02 2.83 -58.85
CA LYS A 630 -22.76 3.67 -59.79
C LYS A 630 -23.22 4.98 -59.16
N ARG A 631 -23.80 4.93 -57.96
CA ARG A 631 -24.22 6.15 -57.24
C ARG A 631 -23.08 7.12 -56.96
N LYS A 632 -21.89 6.63 -56.55
CA LYS A 632 -20.72 7.50 -56.30
C LYS A 632 -20.17 8.08 -57.61
N LEU A 633 -20.12 7.30 -58.69
CA LEU A 633 -19.71 7.77 -60.02
C LEU A 633 -20.67 8.84 -60.59
N VAL A 634 -21.99 8.66 -60.45
CA VAL A 634 -22.97 9.69 -60.87
C VAL A 634 -22.72 11.01 -60.14
N ARG A 635 -22.57 10.96 -58.81
CA ARG A 635 -22.29 12.18 -58.02
C ARG A 635 -21.01 12.87 -58.48
N MET A 636 -19.94 12.10 -58.65
CA MET A 636 -18.66 12.64 -59.13
C MET A 636 -18.81 13.30 -60.52
N ILE A 637 -19.49 12.66 -61.47
CA ILE A 637 -19.74 13.26 -62.80
C ILE A 637 -20.48 14.59 -62.65
N MET A 638 -21.52 14.65 -61.81
CA MET A 638 -22.28 15.88 -61.57
C MET A 638 -21.42 16.98 -60.94
N ASP A 639 -20.58 16.63 -59.96
CA ASP A 639 -19.70 17.58 -59.26
C ASP A 639 -18.61 18.10 -60.21
N THR A 640 -18.01 17.25 -61.03
CA THR A 640 -17.04 17.63 -62.06
C THR A 640 -17.68 18.46 -63.19
N GLN A 641 -18.94 18.20 -63.55
CA GLN A 641 -19.69 19.02 -64.52
C GLN A 641 -19.99 20.42 -63.99
N LYS A 642 -20.25 20.58 -62.70
CA LYS A 642 -20.46 21.90 -62.09
C LYS A 642 -19.20 22.78 -62.16
N GLN A 643 -18.01 22.20 -62.17
CA GLN A 643 -16.74 22.92 -62.37
C GLN A 643 -16.57 23.49 -63.78
N ILE A 644 -17.41 23.09 -64.75
CA ILE A 644 -17.44 23.65 -66.11
C ILE A 644 -18.35 24.89 -66.17
N ASN A 645 -19.32 24.97 -65.26
CA ASN A 645 -20.37 26.00 -65.25
C ASN A 645 -20.11 27.15 -64.27
N ASN A 646 -19.03 27.07 -63.48
CA ASN A 646 -18.45 28.14 -62.66
C ASN A 646 -17.06 28.45 -63.20
#